data_AF-A0AAP2YZU8-F1
#
_entry.id   AF-A0AAP2YZU8-F1
#
_cell.length_a   1.000
_cell.length_b   1.000
_cell.length_c   1.000
_cell.angle_alpha   90.00
_cell.angle_beta   90.00
_cell.angle_gamma   90.00
#
_symmetry.space_group_name_H-M   'P 1'
#
loop_
_entity.id
_entity.type
_entity.pdbx_description
1 polymer ?
#
loop_
_entity_poly.entity_id
_entity_poly.type
_entity_poly.pdbx_seq_one_letter_code
_entity_poly.pdbx_strand_id
1 'polypeptide(L)'
;MGLTNILTDEGPRKRSARQATDYVPDRLEAGAKTVVGLSSRARRTAGERAGDAIDRGVDELRGRSESRFGDDAGVRERLVERAADELCNRAFDRSVDDLREQAERELDLDPDPDPDVDIGIDDTLDRALESFLRRYGLDAARLDDRTLAAIRDRLAANADVGPTELLEQFDADGSGRPSAESGSDVNPNAQAAADTVAEAYARFCADLDLDLETDRSLDRILEDVLQQDAVVVGHAVDRLLTEELSQLVGDRAVDSAGTADLTREAAQSIDVTEPGTDEGIGSDETETNERTVRPAVAMALAVTALLSDDLAGDRSLARALPLLVSNLTDGGGNRAIGRVLLELVSNQLVKNGLDLSSLGSGSNGKGSKALVALFVANLVAMTVGAWISHEKAPPIPDEIRGPDGETIVTDEQVRLGKKAFQANGLMNHGSILGNGSYFGVDLTADALDLKATYVREYYARQRGAESFEALDDAARAVVAERVERELDADAPEGSIARYSAAEVYAHLRIRDDYVDRYYAGAPERGIPQGFVDSTTQAERIADFACWTAWMAHTNRPGSDHSYTNDWPYVPATGNRPSGQVLVWSTISVILLIAGGGAGAWAYNAIDFAEPATELVDVPSPDAVSVTPTQYAAAWYVPVAGALFVAQALVGALLAHYYVERTGFYGIGDTLGIDIVSLLPFSVGRTWHVNLAVLWITTLWLAGGLFLPGLFTDRDPPWQAESATALLGVLVATTVGAFAGVWFGSRGAFGTPEDGELWWWLGSEGLEYLEVGRFWKLLLLTGFVGWTGLVLRSVRRMDEPPTGLGHFMTYAGGSIALMFAASMLYTPETNIAVTEFWRWWVVHMWVEGVFEFFVTAVISVALVSMDLVDQADAERAILFEVFAIMAAGIVGVSHHYWWVGLPDIWVPIGTTFSTLEFVPLIFILYRSFGEYRSMKAQGEEFPYTLPLLFIVGSSVWNFVGGGVLGFFVNLPVINYYEHGTYLTVAHAHAATFGAFGLLALGLGTYILRVVTPEAAWEPTWFRGAFWLTNVGLAVMTVASLLPLGFVQLRAVYQDGYAAARSLEFYEQDHVQTLLWARTLGDTPMILGAIAFTVGAIRHLLAARRQQVASG
;
A
#
# COMPACT_ATOMS: atom_id res chain seq x y z
N MET A 1 -25.43 0.08 42.37
CA MET A 1 -25.17 -0.49 43.72
C MET A 1 -24.03 -1.47 43.54
N GLY A 2 -22.76 -1.13 43.78
CA GLY A 2 -22.12 -0.70 45.04
C GLY A 2 -21.32 -1.91 45.54
N LEU A 3 -19.99 -1.98 45.38
CA LEU A 3 -18.94 -1.64 46.38
C LEU A 3 -17.66 -2.31 45.80
N THR A 4 -16.50 -1.70 45.49
CA THR A 4 -15.54 -0.89 46.25
C THR A 4 -15.28 -1.33 47.70
N ASN A 5 -13.98 -1.49 47.98
CA ASN A 5 -13.29 -1.76 49.25
C ASN A 5 -13.10 -3.23 49.62
N ILE A 6 -11.84 -3.65 49.71
CA ILE A 6 -11.13 -3.79 50.99
C ILE A 6 -9.62 -3.79 50.70
N LEU A 7 -8.99 -2.64 50.97
CA LEU A 7 -7.65 -2.57 51.54
C LEU A 7 -7.84 -2.38 53.06
N THR A 8 -6.86 -2.90 53.80
CA THR A 8 -6.49 -2.65 55.21
C THR A 8 -7.35 -3.23 56.35
N ASP A 9 -6.70 -4.05 57.19
CA ASP A 9 -6.89 -4.00 58.66
C ASP A 9 -5.55 -4.29 59.39
N GLU A 10 -5.39 -3.71 60.57
CA GLU A 10 -4.14 -3.33 61.25
C GLU A 10 -3.69 -4.21 62.45
N GLY A 11 -2.35 -4.35 62.62
CA GLY A 11 -1.58 -4.29 63.91
C GLY A 11 -1.65 -5.44 64.95
N PRO A 12 -0.78 -5.50 66.01
CA PRO A 12 0.42 -4.70 66.33
C PRO A 12 1.69 -5.48 66.81
N ARG A 13 2.87 -4.85 66.63
CA ARG A 13 4.17 -4.97 67.36
C ARG A 13 4.86 -6.35 67.55
N LYS A 14 5.98 -6.55 66.83
CA LYS A 14 7.30 -6.88 67.41
C LYS A 14 8.44 -6.57 66.41
N ARG A 15 9.39 -5.74 66.84
CA ARG A 15 10.70 -5.53 66.19
C ARG A 15 11.41 -6.88 66.06
N SER A 16 11.68 -7.33 64.84
CA SER A 16 12.85 -8.17 64.54
C SER A 16 13.50 -7.63 63.28
N ALA A 17 14.75 -7.22 63.40
CA ALA A 17 15.59 -6.85 62.29
C ALA A 17 15.60 -7.98 61.24
N ARG A 18 15.12 -7.69 60.02
CA ARG A 18 15.64 -8.35 58.83
C ARG A 18 16.58 -7.37 58.17
N GLN A 19 17.84 -7.78 58.16
CA GLN A 19 18.97 -7.08 57.56
C GLN A 19 18.69 -6.81 56.08
N ALA A 20 19.15 -5.64 55.66
CA ALA A 20 19.20 -5.13 54.31
C ALA A 20 20.21 -5.89 53.42
N THR A 21 20.12 -7.23 53.37
CA THR A 21 21.11 -8.07 52.68
C THR A 21 20.60 -8.86 51.49
N ASP A 22 19.29 -8.92 51.23
CA ASP A 22 18.74 -9.74 50.13
C ASP A 22 18.18 -8.93 48.95
N TYR A 23 18.23 -7.59 49.00
CA TYR A 23 17.84 -6.74 47.84
C TYR A 23 18.98 -6.53 46.84
N VAL A 24 20.23 -6.66 47.30
CA VAL A 24 21.44 -6.48 46.50
C VAL A 24 21.80 -7.74 45.68
N PRO A 25 21.67 -8.98 46.21
CA PRO A 25 21.94 -10.19 45.44
C PRO A 25 21.04 -10.35 44.21
N ASP A 26 19.73 -10.06 44.32
CA ASP A 26 18.78 -10.23 43.21
C ASP A 26 18.99 -9.22 42.09
N ARG A 27 19.40 -7.99 42.41
CA ARG A 27 19.82 -6.98 41.40
C ARG A 27 21.20 -7.26 40.83
N LEU A 28 22.11 -7.83 41.62
CA LEU A 28 23.43 -8.28 41.14
C LEU A 28 23.30 -9.48 40.20
N GLU A 29 22.35 -10.38 40.43
CA GLU A 29 22.10 -11.52 39.54
C GLU A 29 21.48 -11.07 38.19
N ALA A 30 20.57 -10.09 38.24
CA ALA A 30 19.99 -9.48 37.04
C ALA A 30 21.04 -8.64 36.26
N GLY A 31 21.89 -7.88 36.95
CA GLY A 31 23.01 -7.14 36.36
C GLY A 31 24.12 -8.05 35.80
N ALA A 32 24.44 -9.14 36.49
CA ALA A 32 25.42 -10.12 36.05
C ALA A 32 24.97 -10.85 34.77
N LYS A 33 23.68 -11.17 34.62
CA LYS A 33 23.12 -11.74 33.38
C LYS A 33 23.26 -10.78 32.19
N THR A 34 23.06 -9.48 32.41
CA THR A 34 23.24 -8.44 31.38
C THR A 34 24.72 -8.23 31.01
N VAL A 35 25.62 -8.21 32.00
CA VAL A 35 27.08 -8.07 31.79
C VAL A 35 27.69 -9.33 31.15
N VAL A 36 27.21 -10.53 31.50
CA VAL A 36 27.59 -11.78 30.82
C VAL A 36 27.10 -11.80 29.37
N GLY A 37 25.91 -11.27 29.08
CA GLY A 37 25.35 -11.13 27.73
C GLY A 37 26.03 -10.06 26.84
N LEU A 38 26.66 -9.05 27.45
CA LEU A 38 27.48 -8.03 26.77
C LEU A 38 28.93 -8.48 26.59
N SER A 39 29.53 -9.14 27.59
CA SER A 39 30.90 -9.67 27.48
C SER A 39 31.03 -10.84 26.51
N SER A 40 29.96 -11.63 26.33
CA SER A 40 29.91 -12.72 25.34
C SER A 40 29.75 -12.21 23.90
N ARG A 41 29.07 -11.07 23.71
CA ARG A 41 29.02 -10.36 22.40
C ARG A 41 30.34 -9.66 22.09
N ALA A 42 30.94 -8.96 23.05
CA ALA A 42 32.24 -8.32 22.87
C ALA A 42 33.39 -9.32 22.63
N ARG A 43 33.40 -10.49 23.31
CA ARG A 43 34.39 -11.57 23.05
C ARG A 43 34.21 -12.26 21.70
N ARG A 44 32.97 -12.32 21.17
CA ARG A 44 32.71 -12.91 19.85
C ARG A 44 33.18 -11.97 18.74
N THR A 45 32.84 -10.68 18.84
CA THR A 45 33.26 -9.67 17.85
C THR A 45 34.76 -9.36 17.91
N ALA A 46 35.39 -9.44 19.09
CA ALA A 46 36.86 -9.34 19.21
C ALA A 46 37.59 -10.63 18.81
N GLY A 47 36.97 -11.80 18.96
CA GLY A 47 37.52 -13.09 18.51
C GLY A 47 37.51 -13.26 16.99
N GLU A 48 36.48 -12.75 16.32
CA GLU A 48 36.34 -12.84 14.85
C GLU A 48 37.34 -11.90 14.13
N ARG A 49 37.58 -10.69 14.64
CA ARG A 49 38.58 -9.77 14.03
C ARG A 49 40.04 -10.09 14.38
N ALA A 50 40.30 -10.79 15.48
CA ALA A 50 41.63 -11.28 15.83
C ALA A 50 42.01 -12.57 15.08
N GLY A 51 41.03 -13.40 14.70
CA GLY A 51 41.23 -14.59 13.86
C GLY A 51 41.76 -14.24 12.46
N ASP A 52 41.13 -13.27 11.78
CA ASP A 52 41.49 -12.87 10.42
C ASP A 52 42.88 -12.19 10.30
N ALA A 53 43.43 -11.68 11.40
CA ALA A 53 44.78 -11.10 11.43
C ALA A 53 45.85 -12.14 11.75
N ILE A 54 45.52 -13.17 12.54
CA ILE A 54 46.41 -14.28 12.87
C ILE A 54 46.57 -15.21 11.66
N ASP A 55 45.50 -15.52 10.93
CA ASP A 55 45.55 -16.40 9.77
C ASP A 55 46.38 -15.79 8.61
N ARG A 56 46.29 -14.47 8.39
CA ARG A 56 47.12 -13.77 7.39
C ARG A 56 48.62 -13.75 7.74
N GLY A 57 48.97 -13.64 9.02
CA GLY A 57 50.37 -13.64 9.47
C GLY A 57 51.03 -15.03 9.48
N VAL A 58 50.23 -16.09 9.70
CA VAL A 58 50.69 -17.48 9.64
C VAL A 58 51.00 -17.91 8.20
N ASP A 59 50.21 -17.46 7.23
CA ASP A 59 50.43 -17.81 5.81
C ASP A 59 51.66 -17.11 5.20
N GLU A 60 51.97 -15.87 5.59
CA GLU A 60 53.23 -15.20 5.17
C GLU A 60 54.50 -15.88 5.73
N LEU A 61 54.45 -16.38 6.98
CA LEU A 61 55.56 -17.09 7.60
C LEU A 61 55.74 -18.51 7.03
N ARG A 62 54.64 -19.15 6.63
CA ARG A 62 54.65 -20.44 5.94
C ARG A 62 55.38 -20.34 4.60
N GLY A 63 55.08 -19.29 3.82
CA GLY A 63 55.74 -19.02 2.52
C GLY A 63 57.24 -18.73 2.61
N ARG A 64 57.72 -18.04 3.65
CA ARG A 64 59.17 -17.76 3.81
C ARG A 64 59.98 -18.98 4.25
N SER A 65 59.40 -19.87 5.05
CA SER A 65 60.13 -21.05 5.55
C SER A 65 60.38 -22.12 4.48
N GLU A 66 59.59 -22.14 3.39
CA GLU A 66 59.75 -23.10 2.28
C GLU A 66 61.02 -22.87 1.47
N SER A 67 61.62 -21.67 1.55
CA SER A 67 62.81 -21.31 0.77
C SER A 67 64.16 -21.70 1.40
N ARG A 68 64.23 -22.16 2.67
CA ARG A 68 65.53 -22.29 3.36
C ARG A 68 65.82 -23.56 4.16
N PHE A 69 64.82 -24.40 4.47
CA PHE A 69 65.05 -25.64 5.23
C PHE A 69 64.34 -26.81 4.55
N GLY A 70 65.14 -27.66 3.89
CA GLY A 70 64.66 -28.90 3.28
C GLY A 70 64.35 -29.98 4.32
N ASP A 71 63.22 -30.65 4.11
CA ASP A 71 62.80 -31.99 4.54
C ASP A 71 63.13 -32.48 5.97
N ASP A 72 62.84 -31.67 6.99
CA ASP A 72 62.56 -32.22 8.33
C ASP A 72 61.36 -31.50 8.97
N ALA A 73 60.15 -32.01 8.69
CA ALA A 73 58.87 -31.37 8.99
C ALA A 73 58.62 -31.16 10.50
N GLY A 74 59.16 -32.02 11.37
CA GLY A 74 58.88 -31.97 12.81
C GLY A 74 59.65 -30.90 13.60
N VAL A 75 60.75 -30.35 13.06
CA VAL A 75 61.48 -29.22 13.69
C VAL A 75 60.89 -27.88 13.23
N ARG A 76 60.36 -27.85 12.00
CA ARG A 76 59.79 -26.68 11.36
C ARG A 76 58.45 -26.26 11.99
N GLU A 77 57.61 -27.23 12.31
CA GLU A 77 56.31 -26.98 12.96
C GLU A 77 56.50 -26.38 14.37
N ARG A 78 57.44 -26.92 15.17
CA ARG A 78 57.74 -26.41 16.53
C ARG A 78 58.45 -25.06 16.55
N LEU A 79 59.18 -24.69 15.50
CA LEU A 79 59.81 -23.36 15.39
C LEU A 79 58.81 -22.30 14.90
N VAL A 80 57.87 -22.66 14.02
CA VAL A 80 56.79 -21.78 13.58
C VAL A 80 55.81 -21.53 14.73
N GLU A 81 55.45 -22.55 15.51
CA GLU A 81 54.58 -22.42 16.67
C GLU A 81 55.20 -21.53 17.77
N ARG A 82 56.51 -21.68 18.03
CA ARG A 82 57.23 -20.86 19.03
C ARG A 82 57.54 -19.44 18.54
N ALA A 83 57.69 -19.23 17.23
CA ALA A 83 57.86 -17.91 16.63
C ALA A 83 56.51 -17.16 16.52
N ALA A 84 55.41 -17.87 16.28
CA ALA A 84 54.05 -17.33 16.32
C ALA A 84 53.68 -16.86 17.72
N ASP A 85 53.96 -17.65 18.77
CA ASP A 85 53.74 -17.23 20.17
C ASP A 85 54.56 -15.98 20.57
N GLU A 86 55.81 -15.87 20.12
CA GLU A 86 56.68 -14.72 20.40
C GLU A 86 56.27 -13.46 19.59
N LEU A 87 55.77 -13.63 18.36
CA LEU A 87 55.25 -12.55 17.51
C LEU A 87 53.87 -12.06 17.98
N CYS A 88 53.00 -12.96 18.43
CA CYS A 88 51.74 -12.61 19.08
C CYS A 88 51.96 -11.75 20.33
N ASN A 89 52.94 -12.09 21.17
CA ASN A 89 53.25 -11.29 22.36
C ASN A 89 53.84 -9.90 22.01
N ARG A 90 54.66 -9.79 20.96
CA ARG A 90 55.22 -8.49 20.52
C ARG A 90 54.24 -7.60 19.76
N ALA A 91 53.28 -8.18 19.05
CA ALA A 91 52.22 -7.45 18.36
C ALA A 91 51.19 -6.90 19.36
N PHE A 92 50.92 -7.64 20.44
CA PHE A 92 50.09 -7.17 21.55
C PHE A 92 50.72 -5.97 22.26
N ASP A 93 52.04 -5.96 22.48
CA ASP A 93 52.74 -4.83 23.12
C ASP A 93 52.80 -3.57 22.21
N ARG A 94 52.92 -3.73 20.89
CA ARG A 94 52.95 -2.58 19.94
C ARG A 94 51.59 -1.91 19.74
N SER A 95 50.50 -2.68 19.71
CA SER A 95 49.14 -2.14 19.59
C SER A 95 48.72 -1.28 20.78
N VAL A 96 49.36 -1.47 21.94
CA VAL A 96 49.12 -0.66 23.15
C VAL A 96 49.87 0.68 23.09
N ASP A 97 51.05 0.73 22.45
CA ASP A 97 51.81 1.97 22.24
C ASP A 97 51.19 2.85 21.12
N ASP A 98 50.60 2.26 20.07
CA ASP A 98 49.93 3.02 19.00
C ASP A 98 48.58 3.62 19.43
N LEU A 99 47.81 2.91 20.28
CA LEU A 99 46.59 3.45 20.90
C LEU A 99 46.89 4.60 21.88
N ARG A 100 48.11 4.65 22.40
CA ARG A 100 48.60 5.71 23.28
C ARG A 100 49.00 6.97 22.48
N GLU A 101 49.58 6.83 21.29
CA GLU A 101 49.87 7.97 20.39
C GLU A 101 48.61 8.57 19.75
N GLN A 102 47.53 7.80 19.58
CA GLN A 102 46.32 8.29 18.93
C GLN A 102 45.40 9.07 19.90
N ALA A 103 45.42 8.74 21.19
CA ALA A 103 44.79 9.54 22.24
C ALA A 103 45.45 10.91 22.44
N GLU A 104 46.71 11.08 22.04
CA GLU A 104 47.46 12.35 22.09
C GLU A 104 47.12 13.30 20.92
N ARG A 105 46.35 12.87 19.89
CA ARG A 105 46.04 13.68 18.69
C ARG A 105 44.67 14.36 18.68
N GLU A 106 43.73 13.99 19.56
CA GLU A 106 42.33 14.47 19.51
C GLU A 106 42.04 15.73 20.38
N LEU A 107 43.06 16.39 20.93
CA LEU A 107 42.89 17.43 21.96
C LEU A 107 43.31 18.87 21.57
N ASP A 108 43.07 19.34 20.33
CA ASP A 108 43.33 20.76 20.00
C ASP A 108 42.28 21.42 19.07
N LEU A 109 41.47 22.34 19.63
CA LEU A 109 40.68 23.37 18.94
C LEU A 109 40.84 24.70 19.72
N ASP A 110 41.17 25.76 18.98
CA ASP A 110 41.65 27.08 19.44
C ASP A 110 40.55 28.00 20.05
N PRO A 111 40.91 28.98 20.93
CA PRO A 111 40.01 29.74 21.79
C PRO A 111 39.92 31.25 21.47
N ASP A 112 38.81 31.88 21.85
CA ASP A 112 38.82 33.09 22.70
C ASP A 112 37.41 33.30 23.31
N PRO A 113 37.28 33.49 24.64
CA PRO A 113 36.86 34.83 25.08
C PRO A 113 37.45 35.30 26.43
N ASP A 114 37.72 36.61 26.45
CA ASP A 114 37.60 37.63 27.52
C ASP A 114 38.04 37.26 28.98
N PRO A 115 39.03 37.98 29.55
CA PRO A 115 39.67 37.61 30.82
C PRO A 115 39.06 38.41 31.97
N ASP A 116 38.12 37.86 32.74
CA ASP A 116 37.79 38.40 34.08
C ASP A 116 36.91 37.47 34.95
N VAL A 117 37.23 36.17 35.02
CA VAL A 117 36.71 35.31 36.11
C VAL A 117 37.81 34.40 36.65
N ASP A 118 38.38 34.79 37.79
CA ASP A 118 39.31 33.99 38.58
C ASP A 118 38.54 32.85 39.27
N ILE A 119 38.60 31.64 38.71
CA ILE A 119 38.04 30.41 39.28
C ILE A 119 39.20 29.55 39.77
N GLY A 120 39.36 29.45 41.09
CA GLY A 120 40.39 28.63 41.71
C GLY A 120 40.26 27.13 41.38
N ILE A 121 41.41 26.45 41.35
CA ILE A 121 41.61 25.04 40.95
C ILE A 121 40.72 24.03 41.71
N ASP A 122 40.25 24.36 42.92
CA ASP A 122 39.32 23.49 43.68
C ASP A 122 37.92 23.41 43.04
N ASP A 123 37.48 24.47 42.34
CA ASP A 123 36.11 24.60 41.84
C ASP A 123 35.90 23.93 40.47
N THR A 124 36.99 23.72 39.72
CA THR A 124 37.01 22.92 38.48
C THR A 124 37.08 21.42 38.77
N LEU A 125 37.81 21.02 39.81
CA LEU A 125 37.90 19.63 40.23
C LEU A 125 36.57 19.13 40.81
N ASP A 126 35.83 19.99 41.53
CA ASP A 126 34.54 19.65 42.12
C ASP A 126 33.41 19.55 41.10
N ARG A 127 33.41 20.38 40.05
CA ARG A 127 32.50 20.22 38.91
C ARG A 127 32.81 18.98 38.07
N ALA A 128 34.09 18.65 37.89
CA ALA A 128 34.50 17.42 37.19
C ALA A 128 34.09 16.16 37.96
N LEU A 129 34.21 16.19 39.30
CA LEU A 129 33.74 15.13 40.18
C LEU A 129 32.21 15.00 40.15
N GLU A 130 31.47 16.11 40.22
CA GLU A 130 30.01 16.13 40.18
C GLU A 130 29.46 15.62 38.83
N SER A 131 30.11 16.00 37.73
CA SER A 131 29.78 15.50 36.38
C SER A 131 30.11 14.02 36.21
N PHE A 132 31.25 13.55 36.73
CA PHE A 132 31.61 12.12 36.74
C PHE A 132 30.59 11.29 37.54
N LEU A 133 30.23 11.73 38.74
CA LEU A 133 29.24 11.05 39.59
C LEU A 133 27.85 11.05 38.95
N ARG A 134 27.43 12.17 38.34
CA ARG A 134 26.15 12.28 37.63
C ARG A 134 26.08 11.42 36.37
N ARG A 135 27.18 11.34 35.60
CA ARG A 135 27.28 10.54 34.36
C ARG A 135 27.18 9.04 34.62
N TYR A 136 27.65 8.57 35.77
CA TYR A 136 27.59 7.16 36.16
C TYR A 136 26.52 6.87 37.22
N GLY A 137 25.65 7.84 37.54
CA GLY A 137 24.53 7.67 38.47
C GLY A 137 24.95 7.37 39.92
N LEU A 138 26.12 7.85 40.34
CA LEU A 138 26.69 7.65 41.68
C LEU A 138 26.34 8.84 42.59
N ASP A 139 25.95 8.55 43.83
CA ASP A 139 25.64 9.57 44.84
C ASP A 139 26.83 9.75 45.79
N ALA A 140 27.41 10.95 45.80
CA ALA A 140 28.56 11.31 46.62
C ALA A 140 28.33 11.02 48.12
N ALA A 141 27.09 11.19 48.61
CA ALA A 141 26.75 10.98 50.02
C ALA A 141 26.73 9.50 50.46
N ARG A 142 26.89 8.57 49.50
CA ARG A 142 26.90 7.12 49.72
C ARG A 142 28.26 6.46 49.47
N LEU A 143 29.26 7.22 49.03
CA LEU A 143 30.64 6.78 48.81
C LEU A 143 31.50 7.12 50.03
N ASP A 144 32.46 6.27 50.37
CA ASP A 144 33.38 6.55 51.48
C ASP A 144 34.46 7.57 51.08
N ASP A 145 34.93 8.34 52.06
CA ASP A 145 35.86 9.47 51.85
C ASP A 145 37.18 9.06 51.16
N ARG A 146 37.59 7.79 51.31
CA ARG A 146 38.80 7.25 50.67
C ARG A 146 38.61 7.05 49.17
N THR A 147 37.41 6.65 48.76
CA THR A 147 37.05 6.47 47.35
C THR A 147 36.88 7.82 46.64
N LEU A 148 36.28 8.80 47.32
CA LEU A 148 36.15 10.18 46.80
C LEU A 148 37.52 10.86 46.59
N ALA A 149 38.46 10.69 47.53
CA ALA A 149 39.80 11.25 47.42
C ALA A 149 40.61 10.64 46.26
N ALA A 150 40.49 9.33 46.02
CA ALA A 150 41.19 8.66 44.91
C ALA A 150 40.67 9.08 43.53
N ILE A 151 39.40 9.50 43.43
CA ILE A 151 38.81 10.02 42.19
C ILE A 151 39.30 11.45 41.95
N ARG A 152 39.35 12.31 43.00
CA ARG A 152 39.91 13.67 42.89
C ARG A 152 41.39 13.67 42.47
N ASP A 153 42.22 12.82 43.07
CA ASP A 153 43.65 12.75 42.75
C ASP A 153 43.92 12.33 41.28
N ARG A 154 43.04 11.51 40.70
CA ARG A 154 43.15 11.13 39.27
C ARG A 154 42.67 12.23 38.33
N LEU A 155 41.69 13.03 38.73
CA LEU A 155 41.21 14.16 37.94
C LEU A 155 42.22 15.32 37.93
N ALA A 156 43.04 15.47 38.98
CA ALA A 156 44.04 16.53 39.09
C ALA A 156 45.32 16.30 38.25
N ALA A 157 45.56 15.08 37.75
CA ALA A 157 46.81 14.70 37.11
C ALA A 157 46.93 15.06 35.61
N ASN A 158 45.88 15.60 34.97
CA ASN A 158 45.80 15.82 33.52
C ASN A 158 45.67 17.31 33.13
N ALA A 159 46.28 18.23 33.87
CA ALA A 159 46.19 19.66 33.61
C ALA A 159 47.57 20.31 33.45
N ASP A 160 48.22 20.21 32.28
CA ASP A 160 49.30 21.14 31.86
C ASP A 160 49.70 21.01 30.37
N VAL A 161 49.96 22.16 29.71
CA VAL A 161 50.59 22.46 28.39
C VAL A 161 49.67 22.66 27.15
N GLY A 162 49.92 23.75 26.38
CA GLY A 162 49.00 24.34 25.38
C GLY A 162 49.60 24.80 24.01
N PRO A 163 48.78 25.39 23.11
CA PRO A 163 48.87 25.23 21.64
C PRO A 163 49.84 26.15 20.88
N THR A 164 50.45 27.14 21.54
CA THR A 164 51.18 28.22 20.86
C THR A 164 52.56 27.80 20.34
N GLU A 165 53.08 26.64 20.75
CA GLU A 165 54.37 26.10 20.30
C GLU A 165 54.27 25.29 18.99
N LEU A 166 53.06 24.95 18.52
CA LEU A 166 52.84 24.17 17.29
C LEU A 166 52.68 25.03 16.02
N LEU A 167 52.39 26.32 16.15
CA LEU A 167 52.15 27.22 15.01
C LEU A 167 53.42 27.83 14.39
N GLU A 168 54.60 27.65 14.98
CA GLU A 168 55.85 28.19 14.42
C GLU A 168 56.58 27.23 13.45
N GLN A 169 56.04 26.04 13.15
CA GLN A 169 56.74 25.02 12.33
C GLN A 169 56.28 24.87 10.87
N PHE A 170 55.32 25.64 10.37
CA PHE A 170 54.77 25.45 9.01
C PHE A 170 55.07 26.56 7.99
N ASP A 171 55.90 27.55 8.31
CA ASP A 171 56.26 28.61 7.36
C ASP A 171 57.77 28.59 7.04
N ALA A 172 58.17 27.70 6.12
CA ALA A 172 59.47 27.81 5.44
C ALA A 172 59.48 27.10 4.06
N ASP A 173 59.71 27.93 3.04
CA ASP A 173 60.27 27.66 1.70
C ASP A 173 59.37 27.18 0.54
N GLY A 174 59.07 28.15 -0.34
CA GLY A 174 58.92 27.94 -1.78
C GLY A 174 60.04 28.61 -2.59
N SER A 175 60.51 27.98 -3.67
CA SER A 175 61.14 28.56 -4.90
C SER A 175 61.74 27.44 -5.78
N GLY A 176 61.78 27.40 -7.12
CA GLY A 176 61.23 28.17 -8.24
C GLY A 176 61.69 27.61 -9.63
N ARG A 177 60.88 27.81 -10.69
CA ARG A 177 61.12 27.97 -12.18
C ARG A 177 61.96 26.97 -13.07
N PRO A 178 61.74 26.97 -14.43
CA PRO A 178 61.74 25.77 -15.32
C PRO A 178 62.84 25.71 -16.42
N SER A 179 62.94 24.60 -17.17
CA SER A 179 63.76 24.43 -18.40
C SER A 179 63.21 23.38 -19.40
N ALA A 180 63.65 23.44 -20.67
CA ALA A 180 62.98 23.05 -21.94
C ALA A 180 63.40 21.70 -22.59
N GLU A 181 62.72 21.37 -23.72
CA GLU A 181 63.05 20.42 -24.83
C GLU A 181 62.89 18.90 -24.56
N SER A 182 62.53 17.98 -25.46
CA SER A 182 61.98 17.88 -26.84
C SER A 182 61.89 16.37 -27.16
N GLY A 183 60.97 15.89 -28.03
CA GLY A 183 61.15 14.61 -28.75
C GLY A 183 59.96 13.63 -28.79
N SER A 184 59.78 12.99 -29.95
CA SER A 184 58.67 12.17 -30.46
C SER A 184 58.60 10.72 -29.95
N ASP A 185 57.39 10.13 -29.84
CA ASP A 185 56.94 8.94 -30.58
C ASP A 185 55.64 8.28 -30.01
N VAL A 186 54.93 7.60 -30.91
CA VAL A 186 53.66 6.82 -30.85
C VAL A 186 53.15 6.37 -29.47
N ASN A 187 51.84 6.58 -29.19
CA ASN A 187 51.15 6.23 -27.94
C ASN A 187 50.90 4.70 -27.80
N PRO A 188 51.56 3.98 -26.86
CA PRO A 188 51.46 2.53 -26.67
C PRO A 188 50.19 2.05 -25.92
N ASN A 189 49.35 2.96 -25.43
CA ASN A 189 48.33 2.63 -24.42
C ASN A 189 46.99 2.07 -24.96
N ALA A 190 46.79 2.02 -26.28
CA ALA A 190 45.52 1.51 -26.85
C ALA A 190 45.56 -0.01 -27.12
N GLN A 191 46.72 -0.59 -27.43
CA GLN A 191 46.86 -2.02 -27.66
C GLN A 191 46.99 -2.80 -26.34
N ALA A 192 47.66 -2.22 -25.35
CA ALA A 192 47.81 -2.83 -24.02
C ALA A 192 46.46 -3.03 -23.31
N ALA A 193 45.53 -2.08 -23.41
CA ALA A 193 44.23 -2.18 -22.76
C ALA A 193 43.33 -3.29 -23.33
N ALA A 194 43.45 -3.61 -24.62
CA ALA A 194 42.69 -4.69 -25.24
C ALA A 194 43.23 -6.08 -24.85
N ASP A 195 44.55 -6.22 -24.70
CA ASP A 195 45.20 -7.45 -24.27
C ASP A 195 44.94 -7.72 -22.76
N THR A 196 44.91 -6.68 -21.92
CA THR A 196 44.62 -6.79 -20.47
C THR A 196 43.18 -7.27 -20.21
N VAL A 197 42.21 -6.83 -21.00
CA VAL A 197 40.80 -7.23 -20.82
C VAL A 197 40.56 -8.69 -21.25
N ALA A 198 41.26 -9.15 -22.30
CA ALA A 198 41.20 -10.54 -22.72
C ALA A 198 41.84 -11.49 -21.69
N GLU A 199 42.90 -11.04 -21.01
CA GLU A 199 43.60 -11.81 -19.97
C GLU A 199 42.81 -11.88 -18.65
N ALA A 200 42.15 -10.79 -18.26
CA ALA A 200 41.24 -10.74 -17.11
C ALA A 200 40.05 -11.68 -17.28
N TYR A 201 39.48 -11.73 -18.48
CA TYR A 201 38.37 -12.64 -18.80
C TYR A 201 38.79 -14.12 -18.78
N ALA A 202 39.97 -14.45 -19.31
CA ALA A 202 40.49 -15.82 -19.27
C ALA A 202 40.75 -16.29 -17.83
N ARG A 203 41.19 -15.40 -16.92
CA ARG A 203 41.38 -15.71 -15.50
C ARG A 203 40.06 -15.83 -14.73
N PHE A 204 39.08 -15.00 -15.03
CA PHE A 204 37.74 -15.15 -14.44
C PHE A 204 37.12 -16.52 -14.74
N CYS A 205 37.27 -17.00 -15.97
CA CYS A 205 36.80 -18.34 -16.33
C CYS A 205 37.65 -19.45 -15.68
N ALA A 206 38.96 -19.26 -15.51
CA ALA A 206 39.82 -20.20 -14.80
C ALA A 206 39.53 -20.28 -13.29
N ASP A 207 39.21 -19.15 -12.65
CA ASP A 207 38.88 -19.06 -11.21
C ASP A 207 37.55 -19.76 -10.85
N LEU A 208 36.70 -19.98 -11.85
CA LEU A 208 35.44 -20.72 -11.73
C LEU A 208 35.54 -22.15 -12.31
N ASP A 209 36.75 -22.59 -12.67
CA ASP A 209 37.08 -23.89 -13.28
C ASP A 209 36.24 -24.21 -14.54
N LEU A 210 35.97 -23.18 -15.35
CA LEU A 210 35.19 -23.28 -16.58
C LEU A 210 36.12 -23.59 -17.77
N ASP A 211 35.84 -24.69 -18.47
CA ASP A 211 36.70 -25.19 -19.56
C ASP A 211 36.65 -24.26 -20.79
N LEU A 212 37.73 -23.52 -21.02
CA LEU A 212 37.88 -22.51 -22.07
C LEU A 212 38.16 -23.14 -23.44
N GLU A 213 37.18 -23.84 -24.01
CA GLU A 213 37.20 -24.09 -25.46
C GLU A 213 36.68 -22.83 -26.17
N THR A 214 37.52 -22.24 -27.02
CA THR A 214 37.40 -20.88 -27.60
C THR A 214 36.26 -20.67 -28.61
N ASP A 215 35.16 -21.44 -28.52
CA ASP A 215 33.98 -21.26 -29.38
C ASP A 215 32.64 -21.61 -28.67
N ARG A 216 32.57 -21.44 -27.33
CA ARG A 216 31.32 -21.67 -26.56
C ARG A 216 30.48 -20.39 -26.44
N SER A 217 29.16 -20.51 -26.65
CA SER A 217 28.21 -19.40 -26.49
C SER A 217 28.06 -18.97 -25.03
N LEU A 218 28.03 -17.66 -24.77
CA LEU A 218 28.01 -17.01 -23.45
C LEU A 218 26.92 -17.53 -22.50
N ASP A 219 25.79 -18.00 -23.03
CA ASP A 219 24.66 -18.52 -22.26
C ASP A 219 24.97 -19.81 -21.48
N ARG A 220 25.80 -20.71 -22.03
CA ARG A 220 26.23 -21.93 -21.33
C ARG A 220 27.25 -21.64 -20.24
N ILE A 221 28.13 -20.66 -20.47
CA ILE A 221 29.09 -20.20 -19.46
C ILE A 221 28.34 -19.60 -18.27
N LEU A 222 27.26 -18.86 -18.52
CA LEU A 222 26.42 -18.29 -17.47
C LEU A 222 25.66 -19.36 -16.68
N GLU A 223 25.14 -20.40 -17.34
CA GLU A 223 24.50 -21.56 -16.69
C GLU A 223 25.47 -22.33 -15.80
N ASP A 224 26.71 -22.56 -16.26
CA ASP A 224 27.75 -23.23 -15.48
C ASP A 224 28.18 -22.37 -14.28
N VAL A 225 28.32 -21.04 -14.42
CA VAL A 225 28.58 -20.10 -13.32
C VAL A 225 27.44 -20.12 -12.30
N LEU A 226 26.18 -20.19 -12.74
CA LEU A 226 25.01 -20.26 -11.86
C LEU A 226 24.88 -21.60 -11.14
N GLN A 227 25.56 -22.65 -11.60
CA GLN A 227 25.68 -23.93 -10.92
C GLN A 227 26.87 -23.99 -9.94
N GLN A 228 27.80 -23.02 -9.98
CA GLN A 228 28.89 -22.91 -9.01
C GLN A 228 28.43 -22.29 -7.69
N ASP A 229 29.18 -22.56 -6.62
CA ASP A 229 28.88 -22.03 -5.29
C ASP A 229 28.93 -20.48 -5.30
N ALA A 230 27.86 -19.85 -4.81
CA ALA A 230 27.66 -18.41 -4.85
C ALA A 230 28.77 -17.62 -4.13
N VAL A 231 29.47 -18.23 -3.16
CA VAL A 231 30.61 -17.61 -2.47
C VAL A 231 31.86 -17.60 -3.36
N VAL A 232 32.07 -18.66 -4.15
CA VAL A 232 33.19 -18.77 -5.10
C VAL A 232 32.99 -17.79 -6.27
N VAL A 233 31.76 -17.70 -6.79
CA VAL A 233 31.39 -16.69 -7.80
C VAL A 233 31.53 -15.27 -7.25
N GLY A 234 31.08 -15.05 -6.01
CA GLY A 234 31.23 -13.77 -5.31
C GLY A 234 32.69 -13.34 -5.17
N HIS A 235 33.59 -14.25 -4.77
CA HIS A 235 35.01 -13.95 -4.64
C HIS A 235 35.75 -13.78 -5.97
N ALA A 236 35.34 -14.47 -7.04
CA ALA A 236 35.91 -14.29 -8.38
C ALA A 236 35.51 -12.92 -8.98
N VAL A 237 34.24 -12.51 -8.76
CA VAL A 237 33.74 -11.19 -9.19
C VAL A 237 34.35 -10.06 -8.36
N ASP A 238 34.46 -10.24 -7.04
CA ASP A 238 35.09 -9.25 -6.15
C ASP A 238 36.55 -9.01 -6.54
N ARG A 239 37.33 -10.07 -6.80
CA ARG A 239 38.72 -9.95 -7.29
C ARG A 239 38.82 -9.26 -8.66
N LEU A 240 37.95 -9.58 -9.62
CA LEU A 240 37.94 -8.91 -10.92
C LEU A 240 37.73 -7.39 -10.76
N LEU A 241 36.82 -7.00 -9.87
CA LEU A 241 36.42 -5.61 -9.64
C LEU A 241 37.42 -4.83 -8.77
N THR A 242 38.01 -5.45 -7.75
CA THR A 242 38.92 -4.78 -6.81
C THR A 242 40.39 -4.87 -7.19
N GLU A 243 40.85 -5.93 -7.86
CA GLU A 243 42.28 -6.10 -8.17
C GLU A 243 42.61 -5.76 -9.63
N GLU A 244 41.82 -6.21 -10.60
CA GLU A 244 42.19 -6.09 -12.02
C GLU A 244 41.64 -4.80 -12.67
N LEU A 245 40.40 -4.40 -12.37
CA LEU A 245 39.82 -3.14 -12.86
C LEU A 245 40.40 -1.90 -12.15
N SER A 246 40.83 -2.05 -10.89
CA SER A 246 41.47 -0.96 -10.15
C SER A 246 42.88 -0.64 -10.68
N GLN A 247 43.62 -1.63 -11.20
CA GLN A 247 44.88 -1.39 -11.92
C GLN A 247 44.67 -0.63 -13.24
N LEU A 248 43.56 -0.87 -13.94
CA LEU A 248 43.16 -0.15 -15.16
C LEU A 248 42.80 1.33 -14.90
N VAL A 249 42.35 1.66 -13.69
CA VAL A 249 41.94 3.02 -13.28
C VAL A 249 43.05 3.75 -12.52
N GLY A 250 43.89 3.03 -11.77
CA GLY A 250 44.97 3.57 -10.94
C GLY A 250 46.12 4.21 -11.72
N ASP A 251 46.44 3.70 -12.91
CA ASP A 251 47.53 4.24 -13.75
C ASP A 251 47.16 5.51 -14.52
N ARG A 252 45.99 6.12 -14.26
CA ARG A 252 45.58 7.41 -14.85
C ARG A 252 45.49 8.58 -13.85
N ALA A 253 45.74 8.36 -12.56
CA ALA A 253 45.63 9.41 -11.53
C ALA A 253 46.97 10.11 -11.20
N VAL A 254 48.09 9.71 -11.81
CA VAL A 254 49.39 10.38 -11.68
C VAL A 254 49.79 10.96 -13.04
N ASP A 255 49.23 12.10 -13.40
CA ASP A 255 49.83 13.12 -14.29
C ASP A 255 48.81 14.26 -14.56
N SER A 256 48.37 14.96 -13.50
CA SER A 256 47.68 16.24 -13.63
C SER A 256 48.69 17.39 -13.70
N ALA A 257 49.48 17.45 -14.79
CA ALA A 257 50.29 18.62 -15.14
C ALA A 257 50.50 18.70 -16.66
N GLY A 258 49.42 18.87 -17.43
CA GLY A 258 49.54 19.19 -18.85
C GLY A 258 48.35 18.84 -19.72
N THR A 259 47.18 19.46 -19.52
CA THR A 259 46.05 19.35 -20.48
C THR A 259 45.18 20.62 -20.49
N ALA A 260 45.80 21.76 -20.78
CA ALA A 260 45.09 23.00 -21.11
C ALA A 260 44.98 23.28 -22.63
N ASP A 261 45.21 22.27 -23.48
CA ASP A 261 45.21 22.46 -24.95
C ASP A 261 44.44 21.38 -25.76
N LEU A 262 43.64 20.52 -25.12
CA LEU A 262 42.96 19.39 -25.79
C LEU A 262 41.50 19.64 -26.20
N THR A 263 40.95 20.84 -26.06
CA THR A 263 39.57 21.16 -26.48
C THR A 263 39.48 22.05 -27.73
N ARG A 264 40.57 22.24 -28.48
CA ARG A 264 40.54 23.08 -29.70
C ARG A 264 40.92 22.38 -31.02
N GLU A 265 41.44 21.15 -31.01
CA GLU A 265 41.79 20.42 -32.25
C GLU A 265 40.88 19.22 -32.59
N ALA A 266 40.01 18.74 -31.69
CA ALA A 266 39.03 17.69 -32.00
C ALA A 266 37.66 18.20 -32.51
N ALA A 267 37.54 19.51 -32.80
CA ALA A 267 36.35 20.13 -33.37
C ALA A 267 36.45 20.42 -34.88
N GLN A 268 37.47 19.90 -35.56
CA GLN A 268 37.69 20.13 -36.99
C GLN A 268 38.13 18.86 -37.75
N SER A 269 37.34 17.79 -37.68
CA SER A 269 37.22 16.82 -38.77
C SER A 269 36.18 15.76 -38.42
N ILE A 270 35.00 15.83 -39.03
CA ILE A 270 34.36 14.74 -39.78
C ILE A 270 32.91 15.18 -40.03
N ASP A 271 32.67 15.39 -41.30
CA ASP A 271 31.48 15.84 -42.00
C ASP A 271 30.44 14.70 -42.03
N VAL A 272 29.17 14.99 -41.73
CA VAL A 272 28.07 14.01 -41.75
C VAL A 272 27.30 14.17 -43.06
N THR A 273 27.57 13.30 -44.02
CA THR A 273 26.73 13.08 -45.20
C THR A 273 25.70 11.98 -44.95
N GLU A 274 24.43 12.29 -45.20
CA GLU A 274 23.29 11.36 -45.24
C GLU A 274 23.49 10.23 -46.27
N PRO A 275 22.78 9.10 -46.11
CA PRO A 275 22.40 8.31 -47.28
C PRO A 275 20.92 7.93 -47.32
N GLY A 276 20.35 8.08 -48.51
CA GLY A 276 19.06 7.51 -48.92
C GLY A 276 19.17 6.09 -49.48
N THR A 277 18.03 5.40 -49.42
CA THR A 277 17.43 4.40 -50.33
C THR A 277 18.29 3.57 -51.30
N ASP A 278 18.14 2.24 -51.16
CA ASP A 278 17.64 1.24 -52.14
C ASP A 278 18.46 -0.05 -52.37
N GLU A 279 17.70 -1.16 -52.37
CA GLU A 279 17.80 -2.45 -53.09
C GLU A 279 19.00 -3.42 -52.96
N GLY A 280 18.71 -4.67 -52.55
CA GLY A 280 18.88 -5.85 -53.43
C GLY A 280 19.86 -6.99 -53.08
N ILE A 281 19.29 -8.15 -52.68
CA ILE A 281 19.63 -9.56 -53.05
C ILE A 281 20.88 -10.26 -52.43
N GLY A 282 20.64 -11.38 -51.71
CA GLY A 282 21.26 -12.68 -52.05
C GLY A 282 22.07 -13.48 -51.00
N SER A 283 21.56 -14.68 -50.70
CA SER A 283 22.20 -15.98 -50.36
C SER A 283 22.82 -16.30 -48.98
N ASP A 284 22.23 -17.36 -48.41
CA ASP A 284 22.76 -18.57 -47.74
C ASP A 284 23.47 -18.56 -46.37
N GLU A 285 22.87 -19.41 -45.53
CA GLU A 285 23.46 -20.34 -44.54
C GLU A 285 24.39 -19.78 -43.46
N THR A 286 23.92 -19.75 -42.21
CA THR A 286 24.29 -20.73 -41.15
C THR A 286 23.60 -20.43 -39.82
N GLU A 287 23.28 -21.51 -39.10
CA GLU A 287 22.70 -21.54 -37.77
C GLU A 287 23.57 -20.80 -36.73
N THR A 288 22.95 -20.11 -35.78
CA THR A 288 22.92 -20.48 -34.34
C THR A 288 22.70 -19.24 -33.46
N ASN A 289 21.64 -19.33 -32.65
CA ASN A 289 21.60 -18.91 -31.24
C ASN A 289 22.08 -17.49 -30.87
N GLU A 290 21.24 -16.47 -31.08
CA GLU A 290 21.29 -15.22 -30.30
C GLU A 290 19.94 -14.98 -29.64
N ARG A 291 19.65 -15.75 -28.59
CA ARG A 291 18.44 -15.54 -27.80
C ARG A 291 18.61 -15.97 -26.35
N THR A 292 19.60 -15.46 -25.66
CA THR A 292 19.62 -15.36 -24.19
C THR A 292 20.72 -14.33 -23.82
N VAL A 293 20.79 -13.87 -22.57
CA VAL A 293 21.48 -12.63 -22.12
C VAL A 293 20.81 -11.28 -22.45
N ARG A 294 19.52 -11.07 -22.11
CA ARG A 294 18.93 -9.70 -22.11
C ARG A 294 18.09 -9.26 -20.89
N PRO A 295 17.74 -10.09 -19.90
CA PRO A 295 17.13 -9.57 -18.65
C PRO A 295 18.14 -9.36 -17.51
N ALA A 296 19.11 -10.28 -17.33
CA ALA A 296 19.98 -10.29 -16.16
C ALA A 296 21.06 -9.19 -16.19
N VAL A 297 21.66 -8.91 -17.36
CA VAL A 297 22.64 -7.82 -17.52
C VAL A 297 21.97 -6.44 -17.40
N ALA A 298 20.71 -6.31 -17.84
CA ALA A 298 19.93 -5.09 -17.68
C ALA A 298 19.54 -4.86 -16.20
N MET A 299 19.21 -5.92 -15.47
CA MET A 299 18.93 -5.86 -14.03
C MET A 299 20.20 -5.59 -13.22
N ALA A 300 21.33 -6.21 -13.58
CA ALA A 300 22.62 -5.98 -12.93
C ALA A 300 23.11 -4.55 -13.16
N LEU A 301 23.03 -4.02 -14.39
CA LEU A 301 23.36 -2.61 -14.66
C LEU A 301 22.42 -1.63 -13.96
N ALA A 302 21.12 -1.97 -13.81
CA ALA A 302 20.17 -1.16 -13.07
C ALA A 302 20.45 -1.16 -11.55
N VAL A 303 20.84 -2.32 -11.00
CA VAL A 303 21.19 -2.47 -9.59
C VAL A 303 22.55 -1.81 -9.28
N THR A 304 23.55 -1.94 -10.15
CA THR A 304 24.83 -1.24 -10.01
C THR A 304 24.68 0.27 -10.15
N ALA A 305 23.78 0.75 -11.03
CA ALA A 305 23.46 2.18 -11.15
C ALA A 305 22.66 2.75 -9.97
N LEU A 306 21.90 1.92 -9.26
CA LEU A 306 21.19 2.30 -8.03
C LEU A 306 22.07 2.28 -6.77
N LEU A 307 23.25 1.64 -6.84
CA LEU A 307 24.13 1.40 -5.70
C LEU A 307 25.46 2.17 -5.73
N SER A 308 25.78 2.89 -6.81
CA SER A 308 27.01 3.70 -6.86
C SER A 308 26.72 5.17 -6.53
N ASP A 309 27.24 5.64 -5.38
CA ASP A 309 27.04 7.00 -4.86
C ASP A 309 27.74 8.12 -5.67
N ASP A 310 28.49 7.81 -6.72
CA ASP A 310 29.32 8.79 -7.45
C ASP A 310 28.76 9.22 -8.82
N LEU A 311 27.42 9.29 -8.93
CA LEU A 311 26.71 9.60 -10.18
C LEU A 311 26.40 11.10 -10.37
N ALA A 312 27.28 11.99 -9.91
CA ALA A 312 27.12 13.44 -10.06
C ALA A 312 27.81 14.03 -11.31
N GLY A 313 28.06 13.24 -12.37
CA GLY A 313 28.87 13.73 -13.50
C GLY A 313 28.60 13.20 -14.91
N ASP A 314 28.21 11.94 -15.12
CA ASP A 314 28.37 11.35 -16.46
C ASP A 314 27.07 11.18 -17.27
N ARG A 315 27.06 11.72 -18.50
CA ARG A 315 25.94 11.72 -19.46
C ARG A 315 25.80 10.39 -20.25
N SER A 316 26.39 9.32 -19.75
CA SER A 316 26.39 7.99 -20.36
C SER A 316 25.07 7.24 -20.08
N LEU A 317 24.47 7.40 -18.89
CA LEU A 317 23.16 6.83 -18.53
C LEU A 317 21.99 7.44 -19.33
N ALA A 318 22.07 8.72 -19.68
CA ALA A 318 21.11 9.38 -20.57
C ALA A 318 21.11 8.81 -22.01
N ARG A 319 22.19 8.13 -22.43
CA ARG A 319 22.26 7.42 -23.72
C ARG A 319 21.79 5.97 -23.65
N ALA A 320 21.74 5.36 -22.46
CA ALA A 320 21.30 3.98 -22.26
C ALA A 320 19.77 3.84 -22.07
N LEU A 321 19.10 4.87 -21.53
CA LEU A 321 17.63 4.90 -21.40
C LEU A 321 16.86 4.71 -22.72
N PRO A 322 17.26 5.35 -23.85
CA PRO A 322 16.64 5.10 -25.15
C PRO A 322 16.75 3.64 -25.63
N LEU A 323 17.85 2.95 -25.30
CA LEU A 323 18.11 1.54 -25.64
C LEU A 323 17.31 0.56 -24.75
N LEU A 324 17.06 0.92 -23.50
CA LEU A 324 16.17 0.21 -22.58
C LEU A 324 14.70 0.28 -23.02
N VAL A 325 14.25 1.43 -23.54
CA VAL A 325 12.88 1.63 -24.01
C VAL A 325 12.66 1.09 -25.42
N SER A 326 13.65 1.10 -26.31
CA SER A 326 13.53 0.44 -27.62
C SER A 326 13.29 -1.07 -27.48
N ASN A 327 13.92 -1.71 -26.50
CA ASN A 327 13.78 -3.15 -26.23
C ASN A 327 12.44 -3.53 -25.56
N LEU A 328 11.69 -2.58 -25.01
CA LEU A 328 10.32 -2.78 -24.51
C LEU A 328 9.26 -2.66 -25.63
N THR A 329 9.65 -2.19 -26.82
CA THR A 329 8.73 -1.91 -27.95
C THR A 329 8.80 -2.91 -29.10
N ASP A 330 9.59 -3.99 -28.98
CA ASP A 330 9.73 -5.02 -30.01
C ASP A 330 8.67 -6.16 -29.88
N GLY A 331 7.45 -5.77 -29.52
CA GLY A 331 6.23 -6.48 -29.89
C GLY A 331 5.45 -5.54 -30.79
N GLY A 332 5.42 -5.83 -32.09
CA GLY A 332 4.95 -4.90 -33.13
C GLY A 332 3.61 -4.25 -32.81
N GLY A 333 3.59 -2.91 -32.78
CA GLY A 333 2.32 -2.19 -32.83
C GLY A 333 2.17 -0.81 -32.18
N ASN A 334 3.20 -0.05 -31.76
CA ASN A 334 3.11 1.43 -31.68
C ASN A 334 4.43 2.13 -31.29
N ARG A 335 5.30 2.41 -32.28
CA ARG A 335 6.57 3.15 -32.08
C ARG A 335 6.41 4.63 -31.69
N ALA A 336 5.18 5.17 -31.70
CA ALA A 336 4.92 6.57 -31.37
C ALA A 336 4.82 6.82 -29.84
N ILE A 337 4.26 5.88 -29.09
CA ILE A 337 3.98 6.04 -27.65
C ILE A 337 5.26 5.93 -26.81
N GLY A 338 6.12 4.96 -27.14
CA GLY A 338 7.44 4.81 -26.49
C GLY A 338 8.31 6.06 -26.66
N ARG A 339 8.22 6.74 -27.80
CA ARG A 339 8.98 7.97 -28.09
C ARG A 339 8.46 9.18 -27.29
N VAL A 340 7.15 9.30 -27.12
CA VAL A 340 6.50 10.36 -26.31
C VAL A 340 6.77 10.14 -24.82
N LEU A 341 6.72 8.89 -24.34
CA LEU A 341 7.12 8.54 -22.97
C LEU A 341 8.61 8.84 -22.74
N LEU A 342 9.48 8.54 -23.70
CA LEU A 342 10.92 8.85 -23.62
C LEU A 342 11.18 10.37 -23.56
N GLU A 343 10.42 11.17 -24.31
CA GLU A 343 10.55 12.63 -24.27
C GLU A 343 10.01 13.23 -22.97
N LEU A 344 8.94 12.68 -22.39
CA LEU A 344 8.37 13.13 -21.11
C LEU A 344 9.28 12.75 -19.92
N VAL A 345 9.78 11.51 -19.93
CA VAL A 345 10.64 10.94 -18.88
C VAL A 345 12.04 11.54 -18.98
N SER A 346 12.65 11.62 -20.17
CA SER A 346 14.01 12.17 -20.29
C SER A 346 14.08 13.68 -20.07
N ASN A 347 13.08 14.47 -20.45
CA ASN A 347 13.12 15.92 -20.17
C ASN A 347 12.95 16.27 -18.68
N GLN A 348 12.27 15.42 -17.90
CA GLN A 348 12.10 15.61 -16.45
C GLN A 348 13.27 15.01 -15.65
N LEU A 349 13.75 13.81 -16.00
CA LEU A 349 14.83 13.11 -15.28
C LEU A 349 16.24 13.61 -15.62
N VAL A 350 16.53 13.96 -16.88
CA VAL A 350 17.89 14.37 -17.30
C VAL A 350 18.23 15.80 -16.86
N LYS A 351 17.23 16.62 -16.51
CA LYS A 351 17.48 18.00 -16.02
C LYS A 351 17.58 18.13 -14.50
N ASN A 352 17.04 17.20 -13.70
CA ASN A 352 17.03 17.29 -12.23
C ASN A 352 17.23 15.90 -11.59
N GLY A 353 18.45 15.37 -11.55
CA GLY A 353 18.76 14.10 -10.89
C GLY A 353 18.13 13.99 -9.49
N LEU A 354 17.55 12.83 -9.17
CA LEU A 354 16.91 12.56 -7.88
C LEU A 354 17.99 12.29 -6.83
N ASP A 355 18.32 13.34 -6.09
CA ASP A 355 19.17 13.31 -4.91
C ASP A 355 18.33 12.99 -3.67
N LEU A 356 18.45 11.78 -3.11
CA LEU A 356 17.69 11.33 -1.94
C LEU A 356 18.16 11.99 -0.62
N SER A 357 19.34 12.60 -0.59
CA SER A 357 19.79 13.43 0.54
C SER A 357 19.16 14.83 0.53
N SER A 358 18.57 15.24 -0.60
CA SER A 358 17.98 16.56 -0.79
C SER A 358 16.56 16.73 -0.25
N LEU A 359 15.91 15.64 0.22
CA LEU A 359 14.64 15.66 0.96
C LEU A 359 14.79 16.30 2.36
N GLY A 360 16.02 16.44 2.87
CA GLY A 360 16.30 17.06 4.17
C GLY A 360 16.56 18.58 4.14
N SER A 361 16.75 19.22 2.98
CA SER A 361 17.11 20.65 2.93
C SER A 361 15.89 21.55 2.69
N GLY A 362 15.66 22.49 3.60
CA GLY A 362 14.52 23.42 3.67
C GLY A 362 14.36 24.40 2.50
N SER A 363 14.11 23.88 1.30
CA SER A 363 13.69 24.65 0.13
C SER A 363 12.29 24.19 -0.27
N ASN A 364 11.29 25.02 0.04
CA ASN A 364 9.82 24.83 -0.09
C ASN A 364 9.28 24.51 -1.51
N GLY A 365 10.09 23.99 -2.44
CA GLY A 365 9.68 23.71 -3.82
C GLY A 365 10.22 22.43 -4.46
N LYS A 366 11.00 21.59 -3.77
CA LYS A 366 11.56 20.34 -4.35
C LYS A 366 10.72 19.10 -4.02
N GLY A 367 10.32 18.90 -2.76
CA GLY A 367 9.43 17.79 -2.37
C GLY A 367 8.09 17.82 -3.10
N SER A 368 7.48 19.00 -3.23
CA SER A 368 6.23 19.17 -4.00
C SER A 368 6.40 18.83 -5.49
N LYS A 369 7.58 19.04 -6.09
CA LYS A 369 7.84 18.64 -7.49
C LYS A 369 7.95 17.13 -7.63
N ALA A 370 8.61 16.45 -6.68
CA ALA A 370 8.68 15.00 -6.67
C ALA A 370 7.28 14.39 -6.54
N LEU A 371 6.44 14.96 -5.67
CA LEU A 371 5.05 14.56 -5.50
C LEU A 371 4.24 14.72 -6.80
N VAL A 372 4.33 15.89 -7.45
CA VAL A 372 3.65 16.12 -8.74
C VAL A 372 4.18 15.19 -9.83
N ALA A 373 5.49 14.94 -9.88
CA ALA A 373 6.08 14.01 -10.85
C ALA A 373 5.57 12.58 -10.65
N LEU A 374 5.49 12.11 -9.39
CA LEU A 374 4.95 10.80 -9.04
C LEU A 374 3.46 10.71 -9.39
N PHE A 375 2.66 11.74 -9.10
CA PHE A 375 1.25 11.79 -9.47
C PHE A 375 1.06 11.68 -11.00
N VAL A 376 1.85 12.44 -11.77
CA VAL A 376 1.80 12.38 -13.25
C VAL A 376 2.27 11.01 -13.75
N ALA A 377 3.32 10.43 -13.17
CA ALA A 377 3.79 9.10 -13.54
C ALA A 377 2.72 8.04 -13.29
N ASN A 378 2.03 8.11 -12.15
CA ASN A 378 0.93 7.22 -11.82
C ASN A 378 -0.25 7.39 -12.80
N LEU A 379 -0.65 8.62 -13.12
CA LEU A 379 -1.69 8.86 -14.11
C LEU A 379 -1.32 8.29 -15.48
N VAL A 380 -0.07 8.45 -15.90
CA VAL A 380 0.43 7.87 -17.17
C VAL A 380 0.41 6.35 -17.11
N ALA A 381 0.92 5.74 -16.04
CA ALA A 381 0.93 4.29 -15.86
C ALA A 381 -0.49 3.72 -15.88
N MET A 382 -1.42 4.34 -15.14
CA MET A 382 -2.81 3.92 -15.08
C MET A 382 -3.57 4.18 -16.39
N THR A 383 -3.23 5.23 -17.15
CA THR A 383 -3.79 5.47 -18.49
C THR A 383 -3.31 4.42 -19.49
N VAL A 384 -2.03 4.06 -19.45
CA VAL A 384 -1.47 2.95 -20.26
C VAL A 384 -2.13 1.64 -19.85
N GLY A 385 -2.29 1.40 -18.55
CA GLY A 385 -3.02 0.27 -18.01
C GLY A 385 -4.47 0.21 -18.51
N ALA A 386 -5.18 1.34 -18.54
CA ALA A 386 -6.54 1.43 -19.08
C ALA A 386 -6.60 1.05 -20.56
N TRP A 387 -5.64 1.53 -21.35
CA TRP A 387 -5.53 1.20 -22.77
C TRP A 387 -5.26 -0.30 -22.99
N ILE A 388 -4.30 -0.88 -22.27
CA ILE A 388 -4.00 -2.33 -22.33
C ILE A 388 -5.21 -3.15 -21.90
N SER A 389 -5.86 -2.76 -20.81
CA SER A 389 -7.07 -3.40 -20.28
C SER A 389 -8.22 -3.39 -21.28
N HIS A 390 -8.38 -2.30 -22.04
CA HIS A 390 -9.39 -2.21 -23.09
C HIS A 390 -9.05 -3.12 -24.28
N GLU A 391 -7.80 -3.09 -24.74
CA GLU A 391 -7.35 -3.86 -25.90
C GLU A 391 -7.38 -5.37 -25.67
N LYS A 392 -7.02 -5.79 -24.45
CA LYS A 392 -6.96 -7.20 -24.02
C LYS A 392 -8.17 -7.64 -23.22
N ALA A 393 -9.26 -6.89 -23.23
CA ALA A 393 -10.50 -7.30 -22.59
C ALA A 393 -11.04 -8.60 -23.23
N PRO A 394 -11.76 -9.46 -22.48
CA PRO A 394 -12.35 -10.67 -23.03
C PRO A 394 -13.34 -10.30 -24.14
N PRO A 395 -13.24 -10.88 -25.34
CA PRO A 395 -14.14 -10.53 -26.43
C PRO A 395 -15.56 -11.00 -26.11
N ILE A 396 -16.56 -10.24 -26.59
CA ILE A 396 -17.93 -10.74 -26.73
C ILE A 396 -18.03 -11.24 -28.17
N PRO A 397 -18.10 -12.57 -28.41
CA PRO A 397 -18.23 -13.10 -29.77
C PRO A 397 -19.49 -12.56 -30.45
N ASP A 398 -19.41 -12.24 -31.75
CA ASP A 398 -20.56 -11.82 -32.57
C ASP A 398 -21.68 -12.87 -32.49
N GLU A 399 -21.28 -14.14 -32.59
CA GLU A 399 -22.17 -15.30 -32.47
C GLU A 399 -21.48 -16.46 -31.75
N ILE A 400 -22.27 -17.16 -30.92
CA ILE A 400 -21.95 -18.48 -30.40
C ILE A 400 -22.78 -19.49 -31.19
N ARG A 401 -22.13 -20.42 -31.89
CA ARG A 401 -22.79 -21.41 -32.75
C ARG A 401 -22.64 -22.83 -32.24
N GLY A 402 -23.68 -23.64 -32.43
CA GLY A 402 -23.67 -25.08 -32.20
C GLY A 402 -22.87 -25.85 -33.25
N PRO A 403 -22.72 -27.17 -33.08
CA PRO A 403 -21.96 -28.03 -33.98
C PRO A 403 -22.56 -28.14 -35.40
N ASP A 404 -23.86 -27.87 -35.55
CA ASP A 404 -24.60 -27.81 -36.82
C ASP A 404 -24.55 -26.44 -37.50
N GLY A 405 -23.94 -25.44 -36.84
CA GLY A 405 -23.85 -24.07 -37.32
C GLY A 405 -25.05 -23.19 -36.95
N GLU A 406 -26.00 -23.67 -36.15
CA GLU A 406 -27.11 -22.86 -35.62
C GLU A 406 -26.59 -21.83 -34.58
N THR A 407 -27.08 -20.60 -34.66
CA THR A 407 -26.74 -19.53 -33.71
C THR A 407 -27.52 -19.72 -32.41
N ILE A 408 -26.80 -19.87 -31.30
CA ILE A 408 -27.36 -20.06 -29.95
C ILE A 408 -27.51 -18.72 -29.22
N VAL A 409 -26.49 -17.87 -29.34
CA VAL A 409 -26.42 -16.54 -28.71
C VAL A 409 -25.73 -15.55 -29.66
N THR A 410 -26.18 -14.31 -29.68
CA THR A 410 -25.50 -13.18 -30.34
C THR A 410 -24.89 -12.21 -29.33
N ASP A 411 -23.93 -11.39 -29.76
CA ASP A 411 -23.34 -10.32 -28.93
C ASP A 411 -24.41 -9.35 -28.38
N GLU A 412 -25.41 -9.00 -29.19
CA GLU A 412 -26.53 -8.15 -28.81
C GLU A 412 -27.30 -8.75 -27.63
N GLN A 413 -27.54 -10.07 -27.64
CA GLN A 413 -28.24 -10.75 -26.54
C GLN A 413 -27.42 -10.70 -25.24
N VAL A 414 -26.10 -10.90 -25.32
CA VAL A 414 -25.19 -10.78 -24.15
C VAL A 414 -25.19 -9.35 -23.60
N ARG A 415 -25.12 -8.34 -24.48
CA ARG A 415 -25.14 -6.91 -24.10
C ARG A 415 -26.47 -6.51 -23.46
N LEU A 416 -27.59 -6.94 -24.03
CA LEU A 416 -28.91 -6.72 -23.45
C LEU A 416 -29.06 -7.46 -22.11
N GLY A 417 -28.49 -8.65 -21.98
CA GLY A 417 -28.39 -9.40 -20.74
C GLY A 417 -27.65 -8.64 -19.64
N LYS A 418 -26.50 -8.05 -19.96
CA LYS A 418 -25.75 -7.17 -19.05
C LYS A 418 -26.60 -5.98 -18.61
N LYS A 419 -27.29 -5.31 -19.55
CA LYS A 419 -28.16 -4.17 -19.22
C LYS A 419 -29.33 -4.60 -18.32
N ALA A 420 -29.95 -5.74 -18.58
CA ALA A 420 -31.02 -6.28 -17.75
C ALA A 420 -30.51 -6.64 -16.34
N PHE A 421 -29.29 -7.21 -16.25
CA PHE A 421 -28.62 -7.45 -14.97
C PHE A 421 -28.43 -6.14 -14.17
N GLN A 422 -27.97 -5.08 -14.82
CA GLN A 422 -27.78 -3.76 -14.20
C GLN A 422 -29.11 -3.10 -13.81
N ALA A 423 -30.08 -3.05 -14.73
CA ALA A 423 -31.37 -2.40 -14.52
C ALA A 423 -32.17 -3.01 -13.35
N ASN A 424 -32.08 -4.34 -13.19
CA ASN A 424 -32.72 -5.06 -12.09
C ASN A 424 -31.88 -5.06 -10.79
N GLY A 425 -30.71 -4.40 -10.79
CA GLY A 425 -29.87 -4.27 -9.60
C GLY A 425 -29.34 -5.61 -9.06
N LEU A 426 -29.12 -6.59 -9.95
CA LEU A 426 -28.72 -7.94 -9.55
C LEU A 426 -27.34 -7.99 -8.89
N MET A 427 -26.43 -7.06 -9.20
CA MET A 427 -25.15 -6.90 -8.49
C MET A 427 -25.32 -6.52 -7.01
N ASN A 428 -26.49 -6.00 -6.62
CA ASN A 428 -26.83 -5.71 -5.23
C ASN A 428 -27.64 -6.82 -4.56
N HIS A 429 -28.01 -7.87 -5.30
CA HIS A 429 -28.61 -9.08 -4.75
C HIS A 429 -27.57 -10.18 -4.61
N GLY A 430 -26.89 -10.54 -5.71
CA GLY A 430 -25.73 -11.43 -5.76
C GLY A 430 -24.50 -10.72 -6.32
N SER A 431 -23.62 -11.45 -7.00
CA SER A 431 -22.38 -10.90 -7.58
C SER A 431 -22.17 -11.36 -9.02
N ILE A 432 -21.26 -10.69 -9.73
CA ILE A 432 -20.72 -11.11 -11.04
C ILE A 432 -19.20 -10.97 -10.96
N LEU A 433 -18.45 -11.98 -11.39
CA LEU A 433 -16.98 -12.01 -11.26
C LEU A 433 -16.49 -11.77 -9.82
N GLY A 434 -17.27 -12.22 -8.82
CA GLY A 434 -17.01 -12.04 -7.40
C GLY A 434 -17.31 -10.64 -6.86
N ASN A 435 -17.63 -9.66 -7.71
CA ASN A 435 -17.95 -8.30 -7.30
C ASN A 435 -19.46 -8.11 -7.15
N GLY A 436 -19.88 -7.56 -6.00
CA GLY A 436 -21.27 -7.31 -5.65
C GLY A 436 -21.67 -7.83 -4.28
N SER A 437 -22.94 -8.18 -4.16
CA SER A 437 -23.57 -8.69 -2.94
C SER A 437 -23.31 -10.17 -2.69
N TYR A 438 -23.65 -10.61 -1.47
CA TYR A 438 -23.42 -11.96 -0.97
C TYR A 438 -24.74 -12.68 -0.63
N PHE A 439 -25.89 -12.07 -0.92
CA PHE A 439 -27.20 -12.57 -0.52
C PHE A 439 -27.77 -13.59 -1.51
N GLY A 440 -27.60 -13.32 -2.79
CA GLY A 440 -27.77 -14.25 -3.89
C GLY A 440 -26.46 -14.93 -4.29
N VAL A 441 -26.52 -15.67 -5.41
CA VAL A 441 -25.36 -16.38 -5.97
C VAL A 441 -24.39 -15.42 -6.68
N ASP A 442 -23.17 -15.90 -6.94
CA ASP A 442 -22.33 -15.29 -7.97
C ASP A 442 -22.75 -15.85 -9.34
N LEU A 443 -23.23 -15.01 -10.24
CA LEU A 443 -23.77 -15.42 -11.55
C LEU A 443 -22.71 -16.09 -12.44
N THR A 444 -21.45 -15.67 -12.36
CA THR A 444 -20.37 -16.28 -13.14
C THR A 444 -20.09 -17.69 -12.65
N ALA A 445 -19.92 -17.85 -11.33
CA ALA A 445 -19.66 -19.15 -10.74
C ALA A 445 -20.85 -20.11 -10.82
N ASP A 446 -22.07 -19.61 -10.61
CA ASP A 446 -23.31 -20.39 -10.74
C ASP A 446 -23.49 -20.89 -12.18
N ALA A 447 -23.31 -20.02 -13.18
CA ALA A 447 -23.38 -20.45 -14.57
C ALA A 447 -22.26 -21.44 -14.95
N LEU A 448 -21.04 -21.26 -14.42
CA LEU A 448 -19.93 -22.17 -14.70
C LEU A 448 -20.13 -23.56 -14.07
N ASP A 449 -20.60 -23.60 -12.82
CA ASP A 449 -20.88 -24.84 -12.11
C ASP A 449 -22.06 -25.60 -12.73
N LEU A 450 -23.14 -24.89 -13.08
CA LEU A 450 -24.27 -25.46 -13.84
C LEU A 450 -23.83 -25.96 -15.22
N LYS A 451 -22.94 -25.23 -15.92
CA LYS A 451 -22.39 -25.68 -17.21
C LYS A 451 -21.68 -27.02 -17.03
N ALA A 452 -20.77 -27.13 -16.06
CA ALA A 452 -20.07 -28.37 -15.78
C ALA A 452 -21.03 -29.52 -15.42
N THR A 453 -22.04 -29.23 -14.60
CA THR A 453 -23.07 -30.20 -14.18
C THR A 453 -23.88 -30.73 -15.36
N TYR A 454 -24.38 -29.85 -16.23
CA TYR A 454 -25.20 -30.26 -17.37
C TYR A 454 -24.40 -30.92 -18.50
N VAL A 455 -23.14 -30.54 -18.71
CA VAL A 455 -22.24 -31.27 -19.63
C VAL A 455 -21.97 -32.69 -19.12
N ARG A 456 -21.75 -32.87 -17.81
CA ARG A 456 -21.61 -34.20 -17.19
C ARG A 456 -22.89 -35.02 -17.33
N GLU A 457 -24.04 -34.42 -17.08
CA GLU A 457 -25.34 -35.06 -17.23
C GLU A 457 -25.57 -35.52 -18.67
N TYR A 458 -25.24 -34.68 -19.67
CA TYR A 458 -25.34 -35.01 -21.08
C TYR A 458 -24.57 -36.30 -21.41
N TYR A 459 -23.32 -36.40 -20.95
CA TYR A 459 -22.49 -37.59 -21.18
C TYR A 459 -22.89 -38.80 -20.35
N ALA A 460 -23.44 -38.61 -19.15
CA ALA A 460 -24.01 -39.69 -18.35
C ALA A 460 -25.23 -40.32 -19.05
N ARG A 461 -26.12 -39.49 -19.60
CA ARG A 461 -27.28 -39.93 -20.38
C ARG A 461 -26.89 -40.65 -21.66
N GLN A 462 -25.84 -40.21 -22.36
CA GLN A 462 -25.29 -40.95 -23.52
C GLN A 462 -24.80 -42.36 -23.14
N ARG A 463 -24.39 -42.56 -21.88
CA ARG A 463 -23.98 -43.85 -21.33
C ARG A 463 -25.13 -44.66 -20.71
N GLY A 464 -26.37 -44.17 -20.83
CA GLY A 464 -27.57 -44.85 -20.31
C GLY A 464 -27.80 -44.69 -18.81
N ALA A 465 -27.10 -43.77 -18.14
CA ALA A 465 -27.35 -43.43 -16.74
C ALA A 465 -28.28 -42.20 -16.64
N GLU A 466 -29.12 -42.19 -15.60
CA GLU A 466 -30.07 -41.09 -15.36
C GLU A 466 -29.38 -39.83 -14.82
N SER A 467 -28.26 -39.98 -14.10
CA SER A 467 -27.43 -38.88 -13.59
C SER A 467 -25.94 -39.23 -13.62
N PHE A 468 -25.09 -38.23 -13.40
CA PHE A 468 -23.64 -38.43 -13.29
C PHE A 468 -23.28 -39.31 -12.08
N GLU A 469 -23.99 -39.15 -10.96
CA GLU A 469 -23.76 -39.91 -9.72
C GLU A 469 -24.15 -41.38 -9.86
N ALA A 470 -25.10 -41.69 -10.75
CA ALA A 470 -25.58 -43.05 -11.03
C ALA A 470 -24.61 -43.90 -11.88
N LEU A 471 -23.59 -43.28 -12.48
CA LEU A 471 -22.52 -43.98 -13.16
C LEU A 471 -21.61 -44.70 -12.14
N ASP A 472 -21.00 -45.82 -12.57
CA ASP A 472 -19.93 -46.44 -11.78
C ASP A 472 -18.67 -45.56 -11.71
N ASP A 473 -17.78 -45.83 -10.76
CA ASP A 473 -16.58 -45.01 -10.50
C ASP A 473 -15.70 -44.80 -11.73
N ALA A 474 -15.53 -45.84 -12.55
CA ALA A 474 -14.70 -45.78 -13.76
C ALA A 474 -15.37 -44.90 -14.83
N ALA A 475 -16.66 -45.08 -15.05
CA ALA A 475 -17.43 -44.27 -16.00
C ALA A 475 -17.52 -42.81 -15.54
N ARG A 476 -17.67 -42.55 -14.23
CA ARG A 476 -17.62 -41.20 -13.66
C ARG A 476 -16.30 -40.51 -13.92
N ALA A 477 -15.18 -41.19 -13.66
CA ALA A 477 -13.84 -40.64 -13.91
C ALA A 477 -13.65 -40.28 -15.40
N VAL A 478 -14.08 -41.16 -16.32
CA VAL A 478 -13.98 -40.90 -17.76
C VAL A 478 -14.84 -39.72 -18.20
N VAL A 479 -16.06 -39.59 -17.66
CA VAL A 479 -16.93 -38.43 -17.95
C VAL A 479 -16.32 -37.15 -17.36
N ALA A 480 -15.83 -37.19 -16.12
CA ALA A 480 -15.21 -36.03 -15.48
C ALA A 480 -14.00 -35.50 -16.25
N GLU A 481 -13.07 -36.38 -16.62
CA GLU A 481 -11.88 -36.02 -17.41
C GLU A 481 -12.25 -35.48 -18.80
N ARG A 482 -13.30 -36.04 -19.43
CA ARG A 482 -13.80 -35.54 -20.70
C ARG A 482 -14.33 -34.12 -20.57
N VAL A 483 -15.16 -33.84 -19.55
CA VAL A 483 -15.73 -32.51 -19.32
C VAL A 483 -14.63 -31.49 -19.04
N GLU A 484 -13.66 -31.83 -18.19
CA GLU A 484 -12.53 -30.96 -17.89
C GLU A 484 -11.75 -30.59 -19.15
N ARG A 485 -11.40 -31.58 -19.99
CA ARG A 485 -10.70 -31.33 -21.27
C ARG A 485 -11.53 -30.55 -22.29
N GLU A 486 -12.85 -30.72 -22.28
CA GLU A 486 -13.73 -30.05 -23.23
C GLU A 486 -13.96 -28.59 -22.85
N LEU A 487 -13.92 -28.27 -21.56
CA LEU A 487 -14.06 -26.90 -21.06
C LEU A 487 -12.71 -26.16 -20.97
N ASP A 488 -11.58 -26.87 -20.94
CA ASP A 488 -10.24 -26.32 -21.15
C ASP A 488 -10.02 -26.00 -22.63
N ALA A 489 -10.65 -24.92 -23.10
CA ALA A 489 -10.67 -24.51 -24.50
C ALA A 489 -9.92 -23.19 -24.71
N ASP A 490 -9.19 -23.08 -25.81
CA ASP A 490 -8.55 -21.83 -26.22
C ASP A 490 -9.56 -20.82 -26.78
N ALA A 491 -9.28 -19.53 -26.57
CA ALA A 491 -10.05 -18.46 -27.17
C ALA A 491 -10.12 -18.58 -28.70
N PRO A 492 -11.28 -18.25 -29.32
CA PRO A 492 -11.43 -18.33 -30.76
C PRO A 492 -10.53 -17.33 -31.47
N GLU A 493 -9.93 -17.74 -32.58
CA GLU A 493 -9.11 -16.87 -33.45
C GLU A 493 -9.95 -15.86 -34.28
N GLY A 494 -11.28 -15.85 -34.12
CA GLY A 494 -12.20 -14.99 -34.87
C GLY A 494 -13.43 -14.60 -34.06
N SER A 495 -14.42 -13.96 -34.70
CA SER A 495 -15.59 -13.40 -34.01
C SER A 495 -16.69 -14.42 -33.67
N ILE A 496 -16.51 -15.69 -34.03
CA ILE A 496 -17.49 -16.75 -33.78
C ILE A 496 -16.90 -17.76 -32.80
N ALA A 497 -17.56 -17.94 -31.66
CA ALA A 497 -17.28 -19.03 -30.73
C ALA A 497 -18.12 -20.27 -31.10
N ARG A 498 -17.57 -21.47 -30.87
CA ARG A 498 -18.24 -22.74 -31.20
C ARG A 498 -18.45 -23.56 -29.95
N TYR A 499 -19.69 -23.96 -29.73
CA TYR A 499 -20.06 -24.87 -28.67
C TYR A 499 -20.13 -26.31 -29.16
N SER A 500 -19.75 -27.24 -28.27
CA SER A 500 -20.06 -28.65 -28.45
C SER A 500 -21.58 -28.90 -28.31
N ALA A 501 -22.05 -30.08 -28.71
CA ALA A 501 -23.44 -30.47 -28.47
C ALA A 501 -23.79 -30.51 -26.96
N ALA A 502 -22.82 -30.82 -26.11
CA ALA A 502 -23.01 -30.86 -24.66
C ALA A 502 -23.09 -29.44 -24.07
N GLU A 503 -22.27 -28.51 -24.57
CA GLU A 503 -22.34 -27.10 -24.17
C GLU A 503 -23.64 -26.43 -24.62
N VAL A 504 -24.13 -26.72 -25.83
CA VAL A 504 -25.46 -26.24 -26.27
C VAL A 504 -26.55 -26.76 -25.34
N TYR A 505 -26.52 -28.06 -24.99
CA TYR A 505 -27.45 -28.62 -24.01
C TYR A 505 -27.37 -27.89 -22.67
N ALA A 506 -26.16 -27.67 -22.14
CA ALA A 506 -25.96 -26.98 -20.88
C ALA A 506 -26.46 -25.52 -20.90
N HIS A 507 -26.15 -24.77 -21.95
CA HIS A 507 -26.57 -23.37 -22.10
C HIS A 507 -28.10 -23.22 -22.08
N LEU A 508 -28.81 -24.09 -22.81
CA LEU A 508 -30.27 -24.07 -22.84
C LEU A 508 -30.88 -24.43 -21.48
N ARG A 509 -30.29 -25.38 -20.75
CA ARG A 509 -30.73 -25.72 -19.39
C ARG A 509 -30.48 -24.59 -18.39
N ILE A 510 -29.37 -23.86 -18.52
CA ILE A 510 -29.09 -22.69 -17.68
C ILE A 510 -30.11 -21.57 -17.94
N ARG A 511 -30.51 -21.34 -19.21
CA ARG A 511 -31.60 -20.41 -19.53
C ARG A 511 -32.89 -20.79 -18.80
N ASP A 512 -33.28 -22.06 -18.85
CA ASP A 512 -34.48 -22.55 -18.14
C ASP A 512 -34.38 -22.25 -16.63
N ASP A 513 -33.24 -22.59 -16.00
CA ASP A 513 -33.04 -22.37 -14.56
C ASP A 513 -33.11 -20.89 -14.17
N TYR A 514 -32.61 -20.00 -15.03
CA TYR A 514 -32.63 -18.55 -14.79
C TYR A 514 -34.03 -17.97 -15.00
N VAL A 515 -34.79 -18.47 -15.97
CA VAL A 515 -36.20 -18.11 -16.15
C VAL A 515 -37.02 -18.52 -14.93
N ASP A 516 -36.85 -19.76 -14.46
CA ASP A 516 -37.53 -20.24 -13.26
C ASP A 516 -37.15 -19.40 -12.03
N ARG A 517 -35.85 -19.10 -11.86
CA ARG A 517 -35.36 -18.36 -10.69
C ARG A 517 -35.77 -16.89 -10.68
N TYR A 518 -35.57 -16.16 -11.78
CA TYR A 518 -35.67 -14.70 -11.81
C TYR A 518 -36.98 -14.16 -12.38
N TYR A 519 -37.66 -14.93 -13.23
CA TYR A 519 -38.97 -14.54 -13.74
C TYR A 519 -40.10 -15.23 -12.96
N ALA A 520 -40.09 -16.56 -12.84
CA ALA A 520 -41.12 -17.26 -12.06
C ALA A 520 -40.99 -16.95 -10.55
N GLY A 521 -39.77 -16.68 -10.10
CA GLY A 521 -39.43 -16.23 -8.75
C GLY A 521 -38.99 -17.38 -7.85
N ALA A 522 -38.13 -17.05 -6.88
CA ALA A 522 -37.62 -17.95 -5.87
C ALA A 522 -37.69 -17.24 -4.50
N PRO A 523 -38.88 -17.20 -3.86
CA PRO A 523 -39.09 -16.45 -2.62
C PRO A 523 -38.12 -16.86 -1.49
N GLU A 524 -37.77 -18.13 -1.39
CA GLU A 524 -36.77 -18.67 -0.46
C GLU A 524 -35.38 -18.06 -0.67
N ARG A 525 -35.06 -17.64 -1.90
CA ARG A 525 -33.82 -16.90 -2.24
C ARG A 525 -33.97 -15.37 -2.09
N GLY A 526 -35.12 -14.90 -1.61
CA GLY A 526 -35.47 -13.48 -1.58
C GLY A 526 -35.65 -12.89 -2.98
N ILE A 527 -36.09 -13.70 -3.94
CA ILE A 527 -36.39 -13.29 -5.32
C ILE A 527 -37.91 -13.38 -5.52
N PRO A 528 -38.65 -12.25 -5.53
CA PRO A 528 -40.09 -12.27 -5.78
C PRO A 528 -40.42 -12.74 -7.21
N GLN A 529 -41.66 -13.17 -7.42
CA GLN A 529 -42.18 -13.41 -8.76
C GLN A 529 -42.13 -12.13 -9.59
N GLY A 530 -41.64 -12.23 -10.83
CA GLY A 530 -41.44 -11.07 -11.70
C GLY A 530 -40.33 -10.13 -11.21
N PHE A 531 -39.32 -10.64 -10.48
CA PHE A 531 -38.13 -9.85 -10.14
C PHE A 531 -37.44 -9.32 -11.40
N VAL A 532 -37.46 -10.11 -12.47
CA VAL A 532 -37.19 -9.67 -13.85
C VAL A 532 -38.51 -9.66 -14.62
N ASP A 533 -38.71 -8.64 -15.46
CA ASP A 533 -40.02 -8.34 -16.06
C ASP A 533 -40.53 -9.38 -17.09
N SER A 534 -39.65 -10.17 -17.69
CA SER A 534 -40.02 -11.14 -18.74
C SER A 534 -39.12 -12.37 -18.79
N THR A 535 -39.63 -13.46 -19.36
CA THR A 535 -38.84 -14.68 -19.64
C THR A 535 -37.66 -14.35 -20.55
N THR A 536 -37.87 -13.55 -21.60
CA THR A 536 -36.81 -13.14 -22.53
C THR A 536 -35.68 -12.38 -21.84
N GLN A 537 -36.00 -11.51 -20.88
CA GLN A 537 -34.94 -10.83 -20.11
C GLN A 537 -34.18 -11.80 -19.20
N ALA A 538 -34.85 -12.75 -18.56
CA ALA A 538 -34.19 -13.76 -17.74
C ALA A 538 -33.27 -14.67 -18.58
N GLU A 539 -33.71 -15.06 -19.80
CA GLU A 539 -32.87 -15.78 -20.77
C GLU A 539 -31.63 -14.96 -21.16
N ARG A 540 -31.79 -13.64 -21.40
CA ARG A 540 -30.67 -12.75 -21.72
C ARG A 540 -29.70 -12.58 -20.56
N ILE A 541 -30.19 -12.52 -19.32
CA ILE A 541 -29.33 -12.51 -18.13
C ILE A 541 -28.54 -13.82 -18.05
N ALA A 542 -29.17 -14.96 -18.38
CA ALA A 542 -28.50 -16.24 -18.46
C ALA A 542 -27.43 -16.25 -19.56
N ASP A 543 -27.69 -15.65 -20.73
CA ASP A 543 -26.70 -15.49 -21.81
C ASP A 543 -25.49 -14.68 -21.36
N PHE A 544 -25.73 -13.58 -20.65
CA PHE A 544 -24.67 -12.77 -20.05
C PHE A 544 -23.86 -13.55 -19.01
N ALA A 545 -24.53 -14.27 -18.09
CA ALA A 545 -23.87 -15.11 -17.10
C ALA A 545 -23.04 -16.22 -17.77
N CYS A 546 -23.59 -16.89 -18.78
CA CYS A 546 -22.90 -17.91 -19.57
C CYS A 546 -21.69 -17.35 -20.32
N TRP A 547 -21.74 -16.12 -20.83
CA TRP A 547 -20.58 -15.46 -21.43
C TRP A 547 -19.49 -15.17 -20.39
N THR A 548 -19.86 -14.72 -19.18
CA THR A 548 -18.87 -14.54 -18.11
C THR A 548 -18.27 -15.88 -17.64
N ALA A 549 -19.07 -16.95 -17.61
CA ALA A 549 -18.58 -18.30 -17.34
C ALA A 549 -17.65 -18.78 -18.46
N TRP A 550 -18.00 -18.52 -19.72
CA TRP A 550 -17.16 -18.85 -20.88
C TRP A 550 -15.77 -18.22 -20.77
N MET A 551 -15.67 -16.92 -20.51
CA MET A 551 -14.35 -16.29 -20.35
C MET A 551 -13.61 -16.77 -19.09
N ALA A 552 -14.34 -17.26 -18.07
CA ALA A 552 -13.74 -17.79 -16.85
C ALA A 552 -13.07 -19.16 -17.00
N HIS A 553 -13.42 -19.93 -18.03
CA HIS A 553 -12.82 -21.24 -18.34
C HIS A 553 -12.08 -21.28 -19.69
N THR A 554 -12.16 -20.23 -20.50
CA THR A 554 -11.53 -20.19 -21.83
C THR A 554 -10.15 -19.54 -21.73
N ASN A 555 -9.11 -20.24 -22.18
CA ASN A 555 -7.72 -19.77 -22.16
C ASN A 555 -7.55 -18.52 -23.02
N ARG A 556 -6.84 -17.54 -22.48
CA ARG A 556 -6.51 -16.31 -23.21
C ARG A 556 -5.56 -16.66 -24.38
N PRO A 557 -5.60 -15.93 -25.51
CA PRO A 557 -4.72 -16.22 -26.63
C PRO A 557 -3.24 -16.22 -26.22
N GLY A 558 -2.56 -17.35 -26.42
CA GLY A 558 -1.14 -17.53 -26.10
C GLY A 558 -0.83 -17.73 -24.62
N SER A 559 -1.83 -18.05 -23.78
CA SER A 559 -1.64 -18.45 -22.37
C SER A 559 -2.16 -19.87 -22.13
N ASP A 560 -1.87 -20.38 -20.93
CA ASP A 560 -2.28 -21.67 -20.37
C ASP A 560 -3.34 -21.53 -19.26
N HIS A 561 -3.97 -20.36 -19.19
CA HIS A 561 -4.96 -20.00 -18.18
C HIS A 561 -6.04 -19.10 -18.76
N SER A 562 -7.21 -19.07 -18.11
CA SER A 562 -8.39 -18.35 -18.59
C SER A 562 -8.26 -16.82 -18.55
N TYR A 563 -9.19 -16.10 -19.18
CA TYR A 563 -9.21 -14.64 -19.13
C TYR A 563 -9.24 -14.07 -17.70
N THR A 564 -9.78 -14.82 -16.75
CA THR A 564 -9.93 -14.46 -15.33
C THR A 564 -8.85 -15.08 -14.45
N ASN A 565 -7.73 -15.53 -15.04
CA ASN A 565 -6.64 -16.21 -14.31
C ASN A 565 -7.15 -17.46 -13.55
N ASP A 566 -7.99 -18.25 -14.22
CA ASP A 566 -8.64 -19.48 -13.75
C ASP A 566 -9.61 -19.29 -12.58
N TRP A 567 -10.01 -18.07 -12.26
CA TRP A 567 -11.07 -17.81 -11.28
C TRP A 567 -12.46 -17.95 -11.93
N PRO A 568 -13.50 -18.47 -11.27
CA PRO A 568 -13.57 -18.92 -9.87
C PRO A 568 -13.11 -20.37 -9.67
N TYR A 569 -12.87 -20.76 -8.42
CA TYR A 569 -12.52 -22.16 -8.09
C TYR A 569 -13.68 -23.12 -8.38
N VAL A 570 -13.62 -23.76 -9.55
CA VAL A 570 -14.54 -24.79 -10.02
C VAL A 570 -13.70 -25.94 -10.61
N PRO A 571 -13.23 -26.89 -9.78
CA PRO A 571 -12.32 -27.95 -10.22
C PRO A 571 -12.87 -28.80 -11.37
N ALA A 572 -14.19 -28.84 -11.51
CA ALA A 572 -14.90 -29.54 -12.58
C ALA A 572 -14.59 -29.02 -13.99
N THR A 573 -14.13 -27.78 -14.11
CA THR A 573 -13.83 -27.10 -15.38
C THR A 573 -12.35 -26.84 -15.58
N GLY A 574 -11.47 -27.40 -14.74
CA GLY A 574 -10.03 -27.14 -14.79
C GLY A 574 -9.58 -25.97 -13.90
N ASN A 575 -10.50 -25.07 -13.55
CA ASN A 575 -10.23 -23.85 -12.78
C ASN A 575 -9.60 -24.13 -11.41
N ARG A 576 -8.32 -23.80 -11.28
CA ARG A 576 -7.50 -23.92 -10.06
C ARG A 576 -6.51 -22.74 -10.02
N PRO A 577 -5.92 -22.41 -8.85
CA PRO A 577 -4.90 -21.35 -8.79
C PRO A 577 -3.74 -21.66 -9.75
N SER A 578 -3.50 -20.76 -10.70
CA SER A 578 -2.39 -20.88 -11.65
C SER A 578 -1.03 -20.70 -10.96
N GLY A 579 0.05 -21.09 -11.65
CA GLY A 579 1.41 -20.98 -11.11
C GLY A 579 1.79 -19.55 -10.71
N GLN A 580 1.33 -18.55 -11.48
CA GLN A 580 1.55 -17.15 -11.15
C GLN A 580 0.90 -16.73 -9.82
N VAL A 581 -0.29 -17.26 -9.49
CA VAL A 581 -1.00 -16.93 -8.24
C VAL A 581 -0.17 -17.39 -7.03
N LEU A 582 0.43 -18.58 -7.11
CA LEU A 582 1.28 -19.12 -6.05
C LEU A 582 2.61 -18.35 -5.92
N VAL A 583 3.26 -18.05 -7.04
CA VAL A 583 4.53 -17.31 -7.07
C VAL A 583 4.35 -15.90 -6.51
N TRP A 584 3.35 -15.15 -6.99
CA TRP A 584 3.11 -13.79 -6.53
C TRP A 584 2.63 -13.72 -5.09
N SER A 585 1.91 -14.73 -4.60
CA SER A 585 1.62 -14.84 -3.16
C SER A 585 2.87 -15.04 -2.30
N THR A 586 3.89 -15.69 -2.81
CA THR A 586 5.16 -15.83 -2.08
C THR A 586 5.95 -14.52 -2.14
N ILE A 587 5.97 -13.87 -3.31
CA ILE A 587 6.63 -12.57 -3.50
C ILE A 587 5.97 -11.50 -2.61
N SER A 588 4.65 -11.49 -2.45
CA SER A 588 3.97 -10.52 -1.58
C SER A 588 4.49 -10.59 -0.15
N VAL A 589 4.63 -11.78 0.43
CA VAL A 589 5.17 -11.93 1.79
C VAL A 589 6.62 -11.41 1.89
N ILE A 590 7.44 -11.65 0.86
CA ILE A 590 8.81 -11.12 0.80
C ILE A 590 8.79 -9.58 0.71
N LEU A 591 7.95 -9.02 -0.16
CA LEU A 591 7.78 -7.58 -0.33
C LEU A 591 7.27 -6.90 0.94
N LEU A 592 6.37 -7.56 1.69
CA LEU A 592 5.88 -7.05 2.96
C LEU A 592 7.02 -6.93 3.98
N ILE A 593 7.83 -7.99 4.12
CA ILE A 593 8.95 -8.01 5.08
C ILE A 593 10.02 -6.99 4.66
N ALA A 594 10.42 -7.01 3.38
CA ALA A 594 11.44 -6.11 2.84
C ALA A 594 10.97 -4.65 2.86
N GLY A 595 9.74 -4.38 2.42
CA GLY A 595 9.13 -3.05 2.41
C GLY A 595 8.91 -2.51 3.82
N GLY A 596 8.46 -3.33 4.76
CA GLY A 596 8.36 -2.96 6.17
C GLY A 596 9.73 -2.65 6.79
N GLY A 597 10.75 -3.46 6.49
CA GLY A 597 12.13 -3.22 6.92
C GLY A 597 12.74 -1.94 6.33
N ALA A 598 12.59 -1.74 5.02
CA ALA A 598 13.06 -0.55 4.32
C ALA A 598 12.33 0.71 4.80
N GLY A 599 11.01 0.63 5.00
CA GLY A 599 10.22 1.71 5.56
C GLY A 599 10.69 2.07 6.97
N ALA A 600 10.91 1.08 7.85
CA ALA A 600 11.37 1.34 9.21
C ALA A 600 12.77 1.96 9.24
N TRP A 601 13.66 1.52 8.36
CA TRP A 601 14.97 2.13 8.16
C TRP A 601 14.85 3.59 7.68
N ALA A 602 14.04 3.84 6.65
CA ALA A 602 13.80 5.18 6.12
C ALA A 602 13.19 6.11 7.18
N TYR A 603 12.23 5.60 7.96
CA TYR A 603 11.59 6.35 9.04
C TYR A 603 12.60 6.80 10.11
N ASN A 604 13.55 5.92 10.46
CA ASN A 604 14.59 6.26 11.43
C ASN A 604 15.69 7.16 10.85
N ALA A 605 16.00 7.03 9.56
CA ALA A 605 17.03 7.80 8.89
C ALA A 605 16.64 9.28 8.62
N ILE A 606 15.35 9.56 8.46
CA ILE A 606 14.84 10.90 8.07
C ILE A 606 14.58 11.82 9.29
N ASP A 607 14.72 11.31 10.52
CA ASP A 607 14.52 12.06 11.79
C ASP A 607 13.22 12.90 11.80
N PHE A 608 12.08 12.21 11.70
CA PHE A 608 10.77 12.85 11.76
C PHE A 608 10.49 13.38 13.17
N ALA A 609 10.12 14.66 13.29
CA ALA A 609 9.76 15.24 14.59
C ALA A 609 8.55 14.52 15.19
N GLU A 610 8.69 14.05 16.44
CA GLU A 610 7.56 13.54 17.22
C GLU A 610 6.77 14.72 17.82
N PRO A 611 5.44 14.60 18.00
CA PRO A 611 4.64 15.64 18.63
C PRO A 611 5.20 16.02 20.01
N ALA A 612 5.24 17.32 20.32
CA ALA A 612 5.76 17.78 21.60
C ALA A 612 4.99 17.11 22.76
N THR A 613 5.74 16.51 23.70
CA THR A 613 5.19 15.97 24.95
C THR A 613 5.12 17.01 26.07
N GLU A 614 5.53 18.25 25.78
CA GLU A 614 5.47 19.37 26.72
C GLU A 614 4.03 19.92 26.81
N LEU A 615 3.68 20.46 27.97
CA LEU A 615 2.37 21.09 28.20
C LEU A 615 2.29 22.39 27.39
N VAL A 616 1.56 22.36 26.28
CA VAL A 616 1.24 23.54 25.46
C VAL A 616 -0.04 24.19 25.99
N ASP A 617 -0.06 25.52 26.07
CA ASP A 617 -1.27 26.28 26.43
C ASP A 617 -2.19 26.38 25.21
N VAL A 618 -3.15 25.45 25.14
CA VAL A 618 -4.07 25.35 24.00
C VAL A 618 -5.18 26.40 24.19
N PRO A 619 -5.44 27.27 23.19
CA PRO A 619 -6.48 28.28 23.29
C PRO A 619 -7.84 27.68 23.66
N SER A 620 -8.57 28.30 24.60
CA SER A 620 -9.96 27.91 24.85
C SER A 620 -10.76 28.04 23.56
N PRO A 621 -11.64 27.07 23.23
CA PRO A 621 -12.46 27.18 22.02
C PRO A 621 -13.37 28.41 21.99
N ASP A 622 -13.71 28.99 23.15
CA ASP A 622 -14.47 30.25 23.22
C ASP A 622 -13.63 31.48 22.76
N ALA A 623 -12.30 31.35 22.68
CA ALA A 623 -11.41 32.38 22.15
C ALA A 623 -11.31 32.37 20.62
N VAL A 624 -11.78 31.31 19.95
CA VAL A 624 -11.76 31.18 18.49
C VAL A 624 -12.99 31.86 17.89
N SER A 625 -12.79 32.88 17.06
CA SER A 625 -13.90 33.52 16.34
C SER A 625 -14.44 32.63 15.23
N VAL A 626 -15.74 32.35 15.27
CA VAL A 626 -16.42 31.52 14.26
C VAL A 626 -17.02 32.40 13.15
N THR A 627 -16.61 32.18 11.91
CA THR A 627 -17.15 32.90 10.74
C THR A 627 -18.55 32.39 10.34
N PRO A 628 -19.36 33.17 9.61
CA PRO A 628 -20.64 32.70 9.07
C PRO A 628 -20.54 31.40 8.26
N THR A 629 -19.46 31.20 7.50
CA THR A 629 -19.22 29.99 6.70
C THR A 629 -18.90 28.80 7.58
N GLN A 630 -18.08 28.96 8.60
CA GLN A 630 -17.81 27.91 9.59
C GLN A 630 -19.09 27.46 10.30
N TYR A 631 -19.95 28.42 10.67
CA TYR A 631 -21.24 28.10 11.26
C TYR A 631 -22.18 27.40 10.26
N ALA A 632 -22.18 27.78 8.97
CA ALA A 632 -22.91 27.07 7.92
C ALA A 632 -22.39 25.63 7.72
N ALA A 633 -21.07 25.43 7.76
CA ALA A 633 -20.44 24.11 7.68
C ALA A 633 -20.81 23.21 8.87
N ALA A 634 -21.00 23.77 10.07
CA ALA A 634 -21.41 23.00 11.25
C ALA A 634 -22.78 22.30 11.09
N TRP A 635 -23.67 22.80 10.22
CA TRP A 635 -24.94 22.13 9.90
C TRP A 635 -24.79 20.82 9.11
N TYR A 636 -23.64 20.61 8.47
CA TYR A 636 -23.35 19.35 7.78
C TYR A 636 -23.22 18.19 8.78
N VAL A 637 -22.76 18.46 10.00
CA VAL A 637 -22.51 17.43 11.02
C VAL A 637 -23.78 16.66 11.45
N PRO A 638 -24.88 17.31 11.89
CA PRO A 638 -26.10 16.58 12.20
C PRO A 638 -26.78 15.96 10.97
N VAL A 639 -26.61 16.53 9.77
CA VAL A 639 -27.11 15.92 8.53
C VAL A 639 -26.36 14.62 8.24
N ALA A 640 -25.04 14.62 8.32
CA ALA A 640 -24.23 13.41 8.21
C ALA A 640 -24.58 12.37 9.29
N GLY A 641 -24.79 12.81 10.54
CA GLY A 641 -25.28 11.94 11.60
C GLY A 641 -26.61 11.26 11.25
N ALA A 642 -27.57 12.01 10.73
CA ALA A 642 -28.85 11.45 10.29
C ALA A 642 -28.70 10.44 9.13
N LEU A 643 -27.82 10.74 8.17
CA LEU A 643 -27.48 9.80 7.08
C LEU A 643 -26.81 8.53 7.63
N PHE A 644 -25.93 8.66 8.62
CA PHE A 644 -25.30 7.52 9.30
C PHE A 644 -26.32 6.66 10.06
N VAL A 645 -27.28 7.27 10.75
CA VAL A 645 -28.39 6.52 11.39
C VAL A 645 -29.22 5.77 10.33
N ALA A 646 -29.58 6.42 9.23
CA ALA A 646 -30.29 5.76 8.14
C ALA A 646 -29.49 4.57 7.57
N GLN A 647 -28.19 4.76 7.37
CA GLN A 647 -27.28 3.72 6.88
C GLN A 647 -27.20 2.52 7.83
N ALA A 648 -27.06 2.75 9.13
CA ALA A 648 -26.99 1.70 10.14
C ALA A 648 -28.31 0.92 10.24
N LEU A 649 -29.46 1.61 10.18
CA LEU A 649 -30.77 0.97 10.19
C LEU A 649 -31.02 0.10 8.96
N VAL A 650 -30.67 0.60 7.76
CA VAL A 650 -30.76 -0.19 6.53
C VAL A 650 -29.76 -1.36 6.57
N GLY A 651 -28.56 -1.17 7.13
CA GLY A 651 -27.60 -2.24 7.34
C GLY A 651 -28.13 -3.37 8.22
N ALA A 652 -28.79 -3.01 9.32
CA ALA A 652 -29.44 -3.99 10.20
C ALA A 652 -30.61 -4.71 9.52
N LEU A 653 -31.37 -4.02 8.65
CA LEU A 653 -32.39 -4.66 7.82
C LEU A 653 -31.78 -5.68 6.85
N LEU A 654 -30.67 -5.34 6.20
CA LEU A 654 -29.97 -6.27 5.29
C LEU A 654 -29.42 -7.48 6.02
N ALA A 655 -28.85 -7.29 7.21
CA ALA A 655 -28.41 -8.38 8.06
C ALA A 655 -29.58 -9.30 8.46
N HIS A 656 -30.75 -8.72 8.77
CA HIS A 656 -31.97 -9.46 9.08
C HIS A 656 -32.43 -10.34 7.91
N TYR A 657 -32.32 -9.87 6.68
CA TYR A 657 -32.73 -10.66 5.51
C TYR A 657 -31.96 -11.97 5.35
N TYR A 658 -30.71 -12.08 5.82
CA TYR A 658 -29.99 -13.36 5.80
C TYR A 658 -30.57 -14.41 6.77
N VAL A 659 -31.33 -13.96 7.76
CA VAL A 659 -32.02 -14.80 8.75
C VAL A 659 -33.46 -15.07 8.32
N GLU A 660 -34.17 -14.03 7.88
CA GLU A 660 -35.56 -14.10 7.45
C GLU A 660 -35.68 -13.49 6.04
N ARG A 661 -35.52 -14.33 5.01
CA ARG A 661 -35.46 -13.89 3.61
C ARG A 661 -36.80 -13.39 3.05
N THR A 662 -37.91 -13.90 3.58
CA THR A 662 -39.27 -13.63 3.09
C THR A 662 -40.05 -12.65 3.96
N GLY A 663 -39.45 -12.12 5.03
CA GLY A 663 -40.18 -11.32 6.00
C GLY A 663 -39.30 -10.43 6.87
N PHE A 664 -39.92 -9.81 7.87
CA PHE A 664 -39.23 -9.00 8.87
C PHE A 664 -40.00 -9.08 10.20
N TYR A 665 -39.54 -9.95 11.10
CA TYR A 665 -40.11 -10.22 12.43
C TYR A 665 -41.60 -10.54 12.42
N GLY A 666 -42.13 -11.13 11.32
CA GLY A 666 -43.58 -11.38 11.17
C GLY A 666 -44.46 -10.12 11.17
N ILE A 667 -43.88 -8.93 10.95
CA ILE A 667 -44.63 -7.66 10.90
C ILE A 667 -45.62 -7.64 9.72
N GLY A 668 -45.25 -8.25 8.59
CA GLY A 668 -46.13 -8.40 7.43
C GLY A 668 -47.42 -9.14 7.78
N ASP A 669 -47.30 -10.27 8.48
CA ASP A 669 -48.44 -11.08 8.89
C ASP A 669 -49.32 -10.38 9.93
N THR A 670 -48.74 -9.55 10.79
CA THR A 670 -49.43 -8.92 11.92
C THR A 670 -50.07 -7.58 11.55
N LEU A 671 -49.36 -6.74 10.78
CA LEU A 671 -49.75 -5.35 10.47
C LEU A 671 -50.13 -5.15 9.00
N GLY A 672 -49.96 -6.16 8.14
CA GLY A 672 -50.21 -6.06 6.70
C GLY A 672 -49.19 -5.20 5.94
N ILE A 673 -48.05 -4.90 6.55
CA ILE A 673 -46.96 -4.11 5.96
C ILE A 673 -45.84 -5.06 5.53
N ASP A 674 -45.77 -5.35 4.24
CA ASP A 674 -44.68 -6.14 3.67
C ASP A 674 -43.44 -5.26 3.45
N ILE A 675 -42.51 -5.34 4.41
CA ILE A 675 -41.24 -4.60 4.37
C ILE A 675 -40.34 -5.10 3.23
N VAL A 676 -40.38 -6.38 2.89
CA VAL A 676 -39.57 -6.95 1.79
C VAL A 676 -40.02 -6.38 0.45
N SER A 677 -41.33 -6.26 0.23
CA SER A 677 -41.86 -5.61 -0.97
C SER A 677 -41.62 -4.09 -1.00
N LEU A 678 -41.61 -3.43 0.16
CA LEU A 678 -41.39 -1.99 0.24
C LEU A 678 -39.92 -1.60 0.00
N LEU A 679 -39.00 -2.33 0.60
CA LEU A 679 -37.56 -2.11 0.50
C LEU A 679 -36.84 -3.44 0.26
N PRO A 680 -36.84 -3.94 -1.00
CA PRO A 680 -36.17 -5.18 -1.35
C PRO A 680 -34.68 -5.14 -1.03
N PHE A 681 -34.08 -6.32 -0.84
CA PHE A 681 -32.66 -6.46 -0.48
C PHE A 681 -31.74 -5.62 -1.39
N SER A 682 -31.91 -5.68 -2.72
CA SER A 682 -31.07 -4.95 -3.68
C SER A 682 -31.14 -3.43 -3.52
N VAL A 683 -32.34 -2.89 -3.24
CA VAL A 683 -32.55 -1.46 -2.99
C VAL A 683 -31.96 -1.06 -1.63
N GLY A 684 -32.24 -1.86 -0.59
CA GLY A 684 -31.67 -1.64 0.73
C GLY A 684 -30.13 -1.63 0.70
N ARG A 685 -29.51 -2.57 -0.04
CA ARG A 685 -28.06 -2.65 -0.19
C ARG A 685 -27.52 -1.43 -0.92
N THR A 686 -28.18 -1.04 -2.02
CA THR A 686 -27.84 0.19 -2.75
C THR A 686 -27.81 1.39 -1.80
N TRP A 687 -28.85 1.56 -0.99
CA TRP A 687 -28.92 2.68 -0.03
C TRP A 687 -27.85 2.58 1.05
N HIS A 688 -27.61 1.39 1.61
CA HIS A 688 -26.61 1.19 2.66
C HIS A 688 -25.20 1.55 2.21
N VAL A 689 -24.79 1.06 1.04
CA VAL A 689 -23.44 1.30 0.48
C VAL A 689 -23.27 2.77 0.09
N ASN A 690 -24.24 3.34 -0.65
CA ASN A 690 -24.17 4.75 -1.04
C ASN A 690 -24.22 5.69 0.17
N LEU A 691 -25.04 5.41 1.18
CA LEU A 691 -25.08 6.22 2.39
C LEU A 691 -23.73 6.20 3.11
N ALA A 692 -23.05 5.04 3.18
CA ALA A 692 -21.74 4.91 3.81
C ALA A 692 -20.71 5.88 3.18
N VAL A 693 -20.73 5.99 1.85
CA VAL A 693 -19.94 6.96 1.08
C VAL A 693 -20.39 8.40 1.40
N LEU A 694 -21.69 8.67 1.33
CA LEU A 694 -22.24 10.03 1.38
C LEU A 694 -22.09 10.71 2.74
N TRP A 695 -22.34 10.02 3.86
CA TRP A 695 -22.26 10.66 5.18
C TRP A 695 -20.82 10.97 5.58
N ILE A 696 -19.89 10.06 5.25
CA ILE A 696 -18.44 10.26 5.45
C ILE A 696 -18.00 11.47 4.63
N THR A 697 -18.33 11.48 3.33
CA THR A 697 -18.05 12.62 2.44
C THR A 697 -18.63 13.92 2.97
N THR A 698 -19.86 13.91 3.47
CA THR A 698 -20.51 15.12 3.98
C THR A 698 -19.71 15.76 5.14
N LEU A 699 -19.13 14.96 6.03
CA LEU A 699 -18.26 15.46 7.11
C LEU A 699 -16.91 15.97 6.58
N TRP A 700 -16.35 15.34 5.55
CA TRP A 700 -15.16 15.85 4.87
C TRP A 700 -15.40 17.20 4.19
N LEU A 701 -16.51 17.32 3.47
CA LEU A 701 -16.92 18.58 2.84
C LEU A 701 -17.14 19.66 3.90
N ALA A 702 -17.69 19.30 5.07
CA ALA A 702 -17.81 20.20 6.21
C ALA A 702 -16.43 20.69 6.69
N GLY A 703 -15.46 19.77 6.85
CA GLY A 703 -14.09 20.11 7.24
C GLY A 703 -13.43 21.09 6.30
N GLY A 704 -13.43 20.83 4.99
CA GLY A 704 -12.79 21.74 4.03
C GLY A 704 -13.44 23.12 3.95
N LEU A 705 -14.73 23.25 4.26
CA LEU A 705 -15.41 24.54 4.37
C LEU A 705 -15.12 25.24 5.71
N PHE A 706 -14.85 24.47 6.77
CA PHE A 706 -14.66 24.96 8.13
C PHE A 706 -13.23 25.42 8.42
N LEU A 707 -12.24 24.59 8.07
CA LEU A 707 -10.84 24.77 8.46
C LEU A 707 -10.19 26.07 7.95
N PRO A 708 -10.44 26.56 6.72
CA PRO A 708 -9.85 27.82 6.28
C PRO A 708 -10.17 29.01 7.18
N GLY A 709 -11.36 29.03 7.81
CA GLY A 709 -11.77 30.10 8.72
C GLY A 709 -11.00 30.13 10.04
N LEU A 710 -10.22 29.10 10.37
CA LEU A 710 -9.32 29.13 11.54
C LEU A 710 -8.11 30.04 11.33
N PHE A 711 -7.79 30.36 10.08
CA PHE A 711 -6.63 31.18 9.69
C PHE A 711 -7.03 32.57 9.19
N THR A 712 -8.33 32.88 9.08
CA THR A 712 -8.83 34.18 8.64
C THR A 712 -10.17 34.53 9.27
N ASP A 713 -10.28 35.76 9.80
CA ASP A 713 -11.51 36.28 10.40
C ASP A 713 -12.55 36.75 9.36
N ARG A 714 -12.28 36.58 8.06
CA ARG A 714 -13.09 37.16 6.97
C ARG A 714 -13.52 36.12 5.96
N ASP A 715 -14.83 35.99 5.82
CA ASP A 715 -15.44 35.24 4.72
C ASP A 715 -15.51 36.08 3.44
N PRO A 716 -15.27 35.48 2.26
CA PRO A 716 -15.53 36.16 1.01
C PRO A 716 -17.07 36.32 0.75
N PRO A 717 -17.52 37.24 -0.12
CA PRO A 717 -18.95 37.57 -0.27
C PRO A 717 -19.82 36.38 -0.70
N TRP A 718 -20.98 36.15 -0.08
CA TRP A 718 -21.89 35.01 -0.33
C TRP A 718 -21.34 33.60 -0.01
N GLN A 719 -20.25 33.49 0.76
CA GLN A 719 -19.64 32.18 1.08
C GLN A 719 -20.58 31.28 1.90
N ALA A 720 -21.13 31.80 3.01
CA ALA A 720 -22.03 31.03 3.90
C ALA A 720 -23.34 30.63 3.21
N GLU A 721 -23.91 31.52 2.39
CA GLU A 721 -25.11 31.25 1.59
C GLU A 721 -24.85 30.14 0.58
N SER A 722 -23.70 30.18 -0.10
CA SER A 722 -23.30 29.15 -1.08
C SER A 722 -23.01 27.81 -0.40
N ALA A 723 -22.36 27.81 0.77
CA ALA A 723 -22.14 26.61 1.57
C ALA A 723 -23.47 25.99 2.04
N THR A 724 -24.45 26.81 2.41
CA THR A 724 -25.80 26.34 2.78
C THR A 724 -26.56 25.79 1.57
N ALA A 725 -26.48 26.48 0.43
CA ALA A 725 -27.11 26.02 -0.81
C ALA A 725 -26.51 24.69 -1.29
N LEU A 726 -25.19 24.52 -1.18
CA LEU A 726 -24.51 23.26 -1.49
C LEU A 726 -25.05 22.10 -0.65
N LEU A 727 -25.22 22.29 0.67
CA LEU A 727 -25.82 21.25 1.53
C LEU A 727 -27.22 20.86 1.06
N GLY A 728 -28.05 21.86 0.72
CA GLY A 728 -29.39 21.63 0.18
C GLY A 728 -29.38 20.84 -1.13
N VAL A 729 -28.46 21.16 -2.04
CA VAL A 729 -28.28 20.45 -3.30
C VAL A 729 -27.84 19.00 -3.07
N LEU A 730 -26.88 18.76 -2.17
CA LEU A 730 -26.40 17.41 -1.85
C LEU A 730 -27.50 16.54 -1.25
N VAL A 731 -28.30 17.09 -0.32
CA VAL A 731 -29.44 16.39 0.28
C VAL A 731 -30.52 16.10 -0.78
N ALA A 732 -30.90 17.09 -1.58
CA ALA A 732 -31.90 16.91 -2.64
C ALA A 732 -31.45 15.87 -3.68
N THR A 733 -30.17 15.90 -4.05
CA THR A 733 -29.56 14.93 -4.98
C THR A 733 -29.57 13.53 -4.38
N THR A 734 -29.21 13.37 -3.11
CA THR A 734 -29.23 12.07 -2.41
C THR A 734 -30.64 11.48 -2.36
N VAL A 735 -31.63 12.27 -1.93
CA VAL A 735 -33.02 11.83 -1.86
C VAL A 735 -33.56 11.50 -3.25
N GLY A 736 -33.28 12.34 -4.24
CA GLY A 736 -33.68 12.12 -5.63
C GLY A 736 -33.07 10.86 -6.22
N ALA A 737 -31.79 10.60 -5.96
CA ALA A 737 -31.08 9.42 -6.41
C ALA A 737 -31.66 8.12 -5.84
N PHE A 738 -31.92 8.09 -4.53
CA PHE A 738 -32.51 6.92 -3.87
C PHE A 738 -33.96 6.68 -4.25
N ALA A 739 -34.74 7.75 -4.42
CA ALA A 739 -36.07 7.65 -5.00
C ALA A 739 -36.00 7.13 -6.43
N GLY A 740 -35.02 7.57 -7.22
CA GLY A 740 -34.73 7.07 -8.57
C GLY A 740 -34.50 5.56 -8.59
N VAL A 741 -33.56 5.06 -7.79
CA VAL A 741 -33.31 3.61 -7.67
C VAL A 741 -34.57 2.86 -7.25
N TRP A 742 -35.31 3.38 -6.28
CA TRP A 742 -36.54 2.75 -5.80
C TRP A 742 -37.62 2.70 -6.88
N PHE A 743 -37.91 3.81 -7.57
CA PHE A 743 -38.85 3.82 -8.70
C PHE A 743 -38.39 2.93 -9.86
N GLY A 744 -37.08 2.90 -10.14
CA GLY A 744 -36.47 2.01 -11.12
C GLY A 744 -36.75 0.53 -10.82
N SER A 745 -36.52 0.10 -9.58
CA SER A 745 -36.81 -1.28 -9.11
C SER A 745 -38.30 -1.67 -9.18
N ARG A 746 -39.18 -0.68 -9.33
CA ARG A 746 -40.63 -0.86 -9.48
C ARG A 746 -41.08 -0.78 -10.94
N GLY A 747 -40.15 -0.74 -11.89
CA GLY A 747 -40.42 -0.68 -13.33
C GLY A 747 -40.84 0.69 -13.85
N ALA A 748 -40.72 1.77 -13.07
CA ALA A 748 -41.24 3.08 -13.44
C ALA A 748 -40.52 3.75 -14.63
N PHE A 749 -39.31 3.30 -14.95
CA PHE A 749 -38.47 3.83 -16.03
C PHE A 749 -38.37 2.92 -17.25
N GLY A 750 -39.21 1.89 -17.32
CA GLY A 750 -39.19 0.89 -18.40
C GLY A 750 -37.95 -0.02 -18.34
N THR A 751 -37.86 -0.88 -19.34
CA THR A 751 -36.80 -1.89 -19.47
C THR A 751 -35.65 -1.36 -20.33
N PRO A 752 -34.47 -2.01 -20.34
CA PRO A 752 -33.39 -1.67 -21.27
C PRO A 752 -33.76 -1.76 -22.76
N GLU A 753 -34.85 -2.45 -23.09
CA GLU A 753 -35.39 -2.57 -24.45
C GLU A 753 -36.27 -1.36 -24.82
N ASP A 754 -36.90 -0.72 -23.82
CA ASP A 754 -37.79 0.41 -24.01
C ASP A 754 -37.03 1.75 -24.14
N GLY A 755 -35.83 1.83 -23.56
CA GLY A 755 -34.97 3.01 -23.65
C GLY A 755 -33.93 3.10 -22.53
N GLU A 756 -33.35 4.30 -22.36
CA GLU A 756 -32.24 4.54 -21.42
C GLU A 756 -32.67 5.21 -20.10
N LEU A 757 -33.96 5.43 -19.88
CA LEU A 757 -34.44 6.16 -18.69
C LEU A 757 -34.05 5.47 -17.38
N TRP A 758 -34.01 4.13 -17.35
CA TRP A 758 -33.55 3.34 -16.21
C TRP A 758 -32.11 3.70 -15.82
N TRP A 759 -31.23 3.91 -16.80
CA TRP A 759 -29.81 4.24 -16.61
C TRP A 759 -29.62 5.71 -16.18
N TRP A 760 -30.43 6.63 -16.73
CA TRP A 760 -30.31 8.06 -16.42
C TRP A 760 -30.87 8.43 -15.05
N LEU A 761 -32.05 7.92 -14.70
CA LEU A 761 -32.80 8.35 -13.51
C LEU A 761 -32.96 7.26 -12.45
N GLY A 762 -32.87 5.99 -12.85
CA GLY A 762 -33.03 4.83 -11.99
C GLY A 762 -31.70 4.37 -11.37
N SER A 763 -31.22 3.22 -11.84
CA SER A 763 -30.05 2.53 -11.32
C SER A 763 -29.08 2.18 -12.44
N GLU A 764 -27.79 2.37 -12.25
CA GLU A 764 -26.74 1.81 -13.11
C GLU A 764 -26.36 0.38 -12.73
N GLY A 765 -26.85 -0.12 -11.58
CA GLY A 765 -26.66 -1.51 -11.17
C GLY A 765 -25.22 -1.91 -10.87
N LEU A 766 -24.33 -0.95 -10.62
CA LEU A 766 -22.94 -1.18 -10.25
C LEU A 766 -22.73 -0.82 -8.79
N GLU A 767 -22.22 -1.75 -8.00
CA GLU A 767 -21.94 -1.52 -6.59
C GLU A 767 -21.09 -0.25 -6.37
N TYR A 768 -21.44 0.55 -5.36
CA TYR A 768 -20.92 1.89 -5.02
C TYR A 768 -21.29 3.03 -5.98
N LEU A 769 -21.67 2.73 -7.24
CA LEU A 769 -21.98 3.71 -8.29
C LEU A 769 -23.38 3.48 -8.89
N GLU A 770 -24.30 3.01 -8.07
CA GLU A 770 -25.62 2.51 -8.47
C GLU A 770 -26.54 3.62 -8.95
N VAL A 771 -26.39 4.84 -8.43
CA VAL A 771 -27.34 5.91 -8.72
C VAL A 771 -27.27 6.31 -10.19
N GLY A 772 -28.43 6.58 -10.79
CA GLY A 772 -28.54 6.93 -12.21
C GLY A 772 -27.65 8.11 -12.64
N ARG A 773 -27.28 8.12 -13.93
CA ARG A 773 -26.29 9.04 -14.51
C ARG A 773 -26.55 10.52 -14.23
N PHE A 774 -27.82 10.94 -14.24
CA PHE A 774 -28.21 12.32 -13.94
C PHE A 774 -27.79 12.73 -12.53
N TRP A 775 -28.04 11.86 -11.54
CA TRP A 775 -27.71 12.12 -10.14
C TRP A 775 -26.20 12.16 -9.92
N LYS A 776 -25.43 11.31 -10.61
CA LYS A 776 -23.96 11.39 -10.59
C LYS A 776 -23.43 12.70 -11.15
N LEU A 777 -23.99 13.21 -12.25
CA LEU A 777 -23.60 14.52 -12.78
C LEU A 777 -23.91 15.66 -11.81
N LEU A 778 -25.02 15.59 -11.08
CA LEU A 778 -25.33 16.56 -10.02
C LEU A 778 -24.36 16.46 -8.84
N LEU A 779 -24.00 15.24 -8.39
CA LEU A 779 -22.98 15.04 -7.36
C LEU A 779 -21.62 15.59 -7.80
N LEU A 780 -21.18 15.29 -9.02
CA LEU A 780 -19.94 15.81 -9.60
C LEU A 780 -19.94 17.35 -9.62
N THR A 781 -21.07 17.95 -10.02
CA THR A 781 -21.25 19.42 -9.99
C THR A 781 -21.15 19.95 -8.57
N GLY A 782 -21.71 19.23 -7.59
CA GLY A 782 -21.59 19.54 -6.16
C GLY A 782 -20.14 19.51 -5.68
N PHE A 783 -19.36 18.48 -6.04
CA PHE A 783 -17.94 18.37 -5.68
C PHE A 783 -17.07 19.46 -6.32
N VAL A 784 -17.30 19.77 -7.60
CA VAL A 784 -16.62 20.89 -8.29
C VAL A 784 -16.98 22.23 -7.63
N GLY A 785 -18.27 22.42 -7.33
CA GLY A 785 -18.76 23.61 -6.63
C GLY A 785 -18.12 23.78 -5.25
N TRP A 786 -18.08 22.69 -4.47
CA TRP A 786 -17.41 22.65 -3.17
C TRP A 786 -15.92 23.01 -3.28
N THR A 787 -15.21 22.41 -4.24
CA THR A 787 -13.78 22.69 -4.47
C THR A 787 -13.57 24.19 -4.75
N GLY A 788 -14.44 24.78 -5.56
CA GLY A 788 -14.43 26.22 -5.83
C GLY A 788 -14.68 27.07 -4.58
N LEU A 789 -15.57 26.64 -3.67
CA LEU A 789 -15.83 27.33 -2.41
C LEU A 789 -14.61 27.29 -1.48
N VAL A 790 -14.02 26.11 -1.28
CA VAL A 790 -12.82 25.96 -0.44
C VAL A 790 -11.67 26.81 -0.99
N LEU A 791 -11.41 26.71 -2.30
CA LEU A 791 -10.37 27.50 -2.96
C LEU A 791 -10.60 29.01 -2.79
N ARG A 792 -11.84 29.46 -2.75
CA ARG A 792 -12.16 30.88 -2.56
C ARG A 792 -11.85 31.37 -1.14
N SER A 793 -12.08 30.53 -0.13
CA SER A 793 -11.68 30.82 1.25
C SER A 793 -10.17 30.80 1.40
N VAL A 794 -9.51 29.77 0.87
CA VAL A 794 -8.06 29.59 0.93
C VAL A 794 -7.31 30.74 0.25
N ARG A 795 -7.80 31.25 -0.89
CA ARG A 795 -7.22 32.45 -1.55
C ARG A 795 -7.28 33.74 -0.72
N ARG A 796 -7.96 33.75 0.43
CA ARG A 796 -7.95 34.87 1.38
C ARG A 796 -6.87 34.73 2.45
N MET A 797 -6.29 33.55 2.59
CA MET A 797 -5.13 33.30 3.44
C MET A 797 -3.88 33.83 2.75
N ASP A 798 -2.94 34.38 3.53
CA ASP A 798 -1.64 34.85 3.03
C ASP A 798 -0.65 33.68 2.98
N GLU A 799 -0.91 32.73 2.09
CA GLU A 799 -0.06 31.55 1.88
C GLU A 799 0.28 31.35 0.40
N PRO A 800 1.47 30.78 0.09
CA PRO A 800 1.82 30.44 -1.29
C PRO A 800 0.90 29.32 -1.83
N PRO A 801 0.81 29.13 -3.16
CA PRO A 801 0.07 28.02 -3.76
C PRO A 801 0.55 26.62 -3.35
N THR A 802 1.73 26.52 -2.73
CA THR A 802 2.29 25.30 -2.14
C THR A 802 1.98 25.15 -0.65
N GLY A 803 1.31 26.14 -0.05
CA GLY A 803 0.92 26.14 1.36
C GLY A 803 -0.16 25.12 1.68
N LEU A 804 -0.34 24.86 2.96
CA LEU A 804 -1.19 23.79 3.49
C LEU A 804 -2.67 23.95 3.12
N GLY A 805 -3.21 25.17 3.07
CA GLY A 805 -4.59 25.42 2.65
C GLY A 805 -4.83 25.13 1.16
N HIS A 806 -3.88 25.49 0.30
CA HIS A 806 -3.92 25.15 -1.12
C HIS A 806 -3.75 23.64 -1.34
N PHE A 807 -2.82 23.00 -0.62
CA PHE A 807 -2.67 21.55 -0.64
C PHE A 807 -3.98 20.84 -0.24
N MET A 808 -4.62 21.26 0.85
CA MET A 808 -5.93 20.76 1.28
C MET A 808 -6.99 20.93 0.18
N THR A 809 -6.95 22.05 -0.56
CA THR A 809 -7.86 22.29 -1.69
C THR A 809 -7.58 21.36 -2.87
N TYR A 810 -6.32 21.11 -3.20
CA TYR A 810 -5.94 20.19 -4.29
C TYR A 810 -6.25 18.74 -3.93
N ALA A 811 -5.88 18.33 -2.72
CA ALA A 811 -6.20 17.01 -2.17
C ALA A 811 -7.71 16.80 -2.11
N GLY A 812 -8.47 17.72 -1.50
CA GLY A 812 -9.93 17.62 -1.45
C GLY A 812 -10.58 17.73 -2.83
N GLY A 813 -10.05 18.58 -3.71
CA GLY A 813 -10.57 18.78 -5.07
C GLY A 813 -10.36 17.58 -5.99
N SER A 814 -9.39 16.72 -5.67
CA SER A 814 -9.17 15.46 -6.39
C SER A 814 -10.37 14.49 -6.25
N ILE A 815 -11.26 14.67 -5.25
CA ILE A 815 -12.56 13.97 -5.15
C ILE A 815 -13.35 14.12 -6.45
N ALA A 816 -13.44 15.36 -6.96
CA ALA A 816 -14.19 15.62 -8.19
C ALA A 816 -13.50 14.98 -9.42
N LEU A 817 -12.17 15.00 -9.45
CA LEU A 817 -11.39 14.40 -10.54
C LEU A 817 -11.55 12.88 -10.59
N MET A 818 -11.41 12.19 -9.46
CA MET A 818 -11.57 10.74 -9.38
C MET A 818 -13.02 10.33 -9.63
N PHE A 819 -13.99 11.06 -9.10
CA PHE A 819 -15.41 10.78 -9.35
C PHE A 819 -15.78 10.96 -10.84
N ALA A 820 -15.07 11.82 -11.59
CA ALA A 820 -15.27 11.95 -13.03
C ALA A 820 -14.94 10.66 -13.81
N ALA A 821 -14.12 9.75 -13.27
CA ALA A 821 -13.87 8.44 -13.88
C ALA A 821 -15.17 7.60 -13.99
N SER A 822 -16.17 7.85 -13.13
CA SER A 822 -17.50 7.23 -13.29
C SER A 822 -18.21 7.59 -14.60
N MET A 823 -17.72 8.62 -15.33
CA MET A 823 -18.22 9.05 -16.64
C MET A 823 -17.57 8.33 -17.82
N LEU A 824 -16.58 7.47 -17.59
CA LEU A 824 -15.77 6.85 -18.65
C LEU A 824 -16.28 5.48 -19.11
N TYR A 825 -17.43 5.04 -18.58
CA TYR A 825 -18.11 3.81 -18.98
C TYR A 825 -19.61 4.03 -19.17
N THR A 826 -20.21 3.20 -20.02
CA THR A 826 -21.66 3.14 -20.29
C THR A 826 -22.17 1.70 -20.11
N PRO A 827 -23.49 1.47 -20.16
CA PRO A 827 -24.03 0.11 -20.13
C PRO A 827 -23.49 -0.79 -21.26
N GLU A 828 -23.03 -0.21 -22.37
CA GLU A 828 -22.43 -0.92 -23.52
C GLU A 828 -20.97 -1.32 -23.35
N THR A 829 -20.25 -0.70 -22.41
CA THR A 829 -18.84 -1.00 -22.19
C THR A 829 -18.68 -2.47 -21.77
N ASN A 830 -17.60 -3.15 -22.16
CA ASN A 830 -17.33 -4.51 -21.66
C ASN A 830 -17.33 -4.53 -20.12
N ILE A 831 -17.85 -5.58 -19.46
CA ILE A 831 -17.93 -5.62 -17.99
C ILE A 831 -16.54 -5.54 -17.34
N ALA A 832 -15.51 -6.19 -17.91
CA ALA A 832 -14.14 -6.14 -17.38
C ALA A 832 -13.58 -4.71 -17.38
N VAL A 833 -13.85 -3.95 -18.46
CA VAL A 833 -13.45 -2.54 -18.57
C VAL A 833 -14.32 -1.63 -17.70
N THR A 834 -15.59 -1.99 -17.51
CA THR A 834 -16.48 -1.30 -16.56
C THR A 834 -15.93 -1.43 -15.13
N GLU A 835 -15.50 -2.62 -14.74
CA GLU A 835 -14.87 -2.88 -13.44
C GLU A 835 -13.57 -2.10 -13.26
N PHE A 836 -12.72 -2.01 -14.29
CA PHE A 836 -11.52 -1.16 -14.25
C PHE A 836 -11.84 0.29 -13.82
N TRP A 837 -12.77 0.95 -14.52
CA TRP A 837 -13.17 2.32 -14.20
C TRP A 837 -13.97 2.45 -12.90
N ARG A 838 -14.74 1.42 -12.52
CA ARG A 838 -15.46 1.40 -11.24
C ARG A 838 -14.49 1.51 -10.07
N TRP A 839 -13.41 0.74 -10.09
CA TRP A 839 -12.42 0.74 -9.01
C TRP A 839 -11.56 2.01 -8.95
N TRP A 840 -11.41 2.76 -10.04
CA TRP A 840 -10.85 4.11 -9.97
C TRP A 840 -11.68 5.03 -9.06
N VAL A 841 -13.00 4.84 -9.02
CA VAL A 841 -13.87 5.66 -8.16
C VAL A 841 -14.03 5.06 -6.78
N VAL A 842 -13.91 3.75 -6.61
CA VAL A 842 -14.08 3.11 -5.30
C VAL A 842 -12.77 3.12 -4.52
N HIS A 843 -11.73 2.51 -5.07
CA HIS A 843 -10.45 2.33 -4.38
C HIS A 843 -9.63 3.63 -4.39
N MET A 844 -9.35 4.22 -5.56
CA MET A 844 -8.50 5.44 -5.60
C MET A 844 -9.17 6.65 -4.93
N TRP A 845 -10.49 6.69 -4.81
CA TRP A 845 -11.18 7.74 -4.07
C TRP A 845 -11.06 7.57 -2.56
N VAL A 846 -11.22 6.34 -2.07
CA VAL A 846 -11.07 6.03 -0.63
C VAL A 846 -9.61 6.15 -0.21
N GLU A 847 -8.71 5.50 -0.93
CA GLU A 847 -7.30 5.35 -0.52
C GLU A 847 -6.42 6.47 -1.09
N GLY A 848 -6.72 6.96 -2.29
CA GLY A 848 -5.97 8.04 -2.96
C GLY A 848 -6.52 9.45 -2.75
N VAL A 849 -7.59 9.67 -1.97
CA VAL A 849 -8.10 11.02 -1.70
C VAL A 849 -8.37 11.25 -0.22
N PHE A 850 -9.05 10.33 0.46
CA PHE A 850 -9.31 10.50 1.89
C PHE A 850 -8.04 10.47 2.70
N GLU A 851 -7.11 9.55 2.48
CA GLU A 851 -5.87 9.49 3.27
C GLU A 851 -5.00 10.75 3.08
N PHE A 852 -4.91 11.31 1.86
CA PHE A 852 -4.21 12.57 1.64
C PHE A 852 -4.87 13.76 2.34
N PHE A 853 -6.20 13.87 2.19
CA PHE A 853 -6.96 14.95 2.82
C PHE A 853 -6.91 14.85 4.34
N VAL A 854 -6.98 13.65 4.90
CA VAL A 854 -6.85 13.36 6.32
C VAL A 854 -5.52 13.83 6.86
N THR A 855 -4.45 13.44 6.18
CA THR A 855 -3.09 13.79 6.58
C THR A 855 -2.93 15.31 6.60
N ALA A 856 -3.53 16.01 5.62
CA ALA A 856 -3.60 17.47 5.62
C ALA A 856 -4.43 18.04 6.79
N VAL A 857 -5.62 17.49 7.05
CA VAL A 857 -6.54 17.99 8.10
C VAL A 857 -5.99 17.78 9.50
N ILE A 858 -5.43 16.60 9.80
CA ILE A 858 -4.80 16.31 11.10
C ILE A 858 -3.64 17.28 11.31
N SER A 859 -2.83 17.49 10.28
CA SER A 859 -1.69 18.40 10.36
C SER A 859 -2.12 19.85 10.54
N VAL A 860 -3.14 20.31 9.80
CA VAL A 860 -3.77 21.63 10.01
C VAL A 860 -4.23 21.77 11.45
N ALA A 861 -4.89 20.75 12.01
CA ALA A 861 -5.39 20.79 13.38
C ALA A 861 -4.24 20.85 14.40
N LEU A 862 -3.22 20.01 14.26
CA LEU A 862 -2.07 19.97 15.17
C LEU A 862 -1.26 21.28 15.14
N VAL A 863 -1.02 21.83 13.95
CA VAL A 863 -0.34 23.12 13.77
C VAL A 863 -1.20 24.26 14.34
N SER A 864 -2.52 24.23 14.15
CA SER A 864 -3.41 25.26 14.72
C SER A 864 -3.46 25.28 16.26
N MET A 865 -3.00 24.20 16.90
CA MET A 865 -2.96 24.05 18.36
C MET A 865 -1.53 24.21 18.93
N ASP A 866 -0.56 24.64 18.11
CA ASP A 866 0.87 24.75 18.47
C ASP A 866 1.47 23.46 19.06
N LEU A 867 0.97 22.28 18.65
CA LEU A 867 1.47 20.97 19.11
C LEU A 867 2.66 20.46 18.29
N VAL A 868 2.78 20.95 17.05
CA VAL A 868 3.82 20.57 16.08
C VAL A 868 4.17 21.82 15.28
N ASP A 869 5.47 22.07 15.08
CA ASP A 869 5.93 23.13 14.22
C ASP A 869 5.50 22.88 12.76
N GLN A 870 5.07 23.94 12.07
CA GLN A 870 4.56 23.84 10.71
C GLN A 870 5.57 23.16 9.74
N ALA A 871 6.86 23.46 9.87
CA ALA A 871 7.89 22.91 8.99
C ALA A 871 8.07 21.40 9.13
N ASP A 872 7.95 20.88 10.36
CA ASP A 872 8.10 19.46 10.64
C ASP A 872 6.84 18.68 10.26
N ALA A 873 5.66 19.26 10.48
CA ALA A 873 4.41 18.74 9.98
C ALA A 873 4.45 18.60 8.43
N GLU A 874 4.91 19.63 7.71
CA GLU A 874 5.02 19.61 6.25
C GLU A 874 5.95 18.48 5.75
N ARG A 875 7.08 18.21 6.41
CA ARG A 875 8.00 17.12 6.04
C ARG A 875 7.38 15.74 6.23
N ALA A 876 6.76 15.50 7.39
CA ALA A 876 6.12 14.22 7.69
C ALA A 876 4.97 13.93 6.71
N ILE A 877 4.14 14.94 6.41
CA ILE A 877 3.05 14.83 5.43
C ILE A 877 3.59 14.49 4.04
N LEU A 878 4.63 15.19 3.58
CA LEU A 878 5.18 14.95 2.25
C LEU A 878 5.68 13.50 2.09
N PHE A 879 6.30 12.94 3.13
CA PHE A 879 6.71 11.53 3.14
C PHE A 879 5.50 10.58 3.14
N GLU A 880 4.52 10.80 4.01
CA GLU A 880 3.31 9.98 4.10
C GLU A 880 2.53 9.99 2.78
N VAL A 881 2.27 11.17 2.22
CA VAL A 881 1.58 11.36 0.94
C VAL A 881 2.38 10.73 -0.20
N PHE A 882 3.71 10.86 -0.20
CA PHE A 882 4.55 10.18 -1.18
C PHE A 882 4.41 8.65 -1.09
N ALA A 883 4.49 8.08 0.12
CA ALA A 883 4.44 6.64 0.33
C ALA A 883 3.05 6.06 -0.04
N ILE A 884 1.98 6.74 0.38
CA ILE A 884 0.60 6.37 0.01
C ILE A 884 0.43 6.48 -1.50
N MET A 885 0.91 7.55 -2.15
CA MET A 885 0.76 7.70 -3.60
C MET A 885 1.60 6.70 -4.40
N ALA A 886 2.79 6.35 -3.91
CA ALA A 886 3.67 5.39 -4.57
C ALA A 886 3.08 3.98 -4.59
N ALA A 887 2.24 3.63 -3.61
CA ALA A 887 1.61 2.32 -3.49
C ALA A 887 0.13 2.35 -3.96
N GLY A 888 -0.70 3.17 -3.32
CA GLY A 888 -2.17 3.18 -3.43
C GLY A 888 -2.74 3.42 -4.83
N ILE A 889 -2.14 4.29 -5.64
CA ILE A 889 -2.71 4.57 -6.97
C ILE A 889 -2.60 3.36 -7.90
N VAL A 890 -1.49 2.62 -7.84
CA VAL A 890 -1.29 1.44 -8.68
C VAL A 890 -1.85 0.18 -8.02
N GLY A 891 -1.86 0.13 -6.68
CA GLY A 891 -2.35 -1.00 -5.89
C GLY A 891 -3.84 -1.30 -6.02
N VAL A 892 -4.64 -0.35 -6.55
CA VAL A 892 -6.02 -0.58 -7.05
C VAL A 892 -6.17 -1.85 -7.88
N SER A 893 -5.09 -2.25 -8.55
CA SER A 893 -5.06 -3.42 -9.42
C SER A 893 -5.20 -4.76 -8.71
N HIS A 894 -5.18 -4.81 -7.38
CA HIS A 894 -5.62 -6.00 -6.64
C HIS A 894 -7.10 -6.36 -6.85
N HIS A 895 -7.91 -5.41 -7.35
CA HIS A 895 -9.30 -5.65 -7.74
C HIS A 895 -9.45 -6.15 -9.19
N TYR A 896 -8.34 -6.23 -9.94
CA TYR A 896 -8.35 -6.57 -11.37
C TYR A 896 -8.05 -8.04 -11.64
N TRP A 897 -7.57 -8.78 -10.63
CA TRP A 897 -7.05 -10.14 -10.79
C TRP A 897 -8.06 -11.11 -11.41
N TRP A 898 -9.34 -11.01 -11.08
CA TRP A 898 -10.33 -12.05 -11.43
C TRP A 898 -11.43 -11.57 -12.36
N VAL A 899 -11.41 -10.30 -12.78
CA VAL A 899 -12.52 -9.66 -13.52
C VAL A 899 -12.35 -9.68 -15.03
N GLY A 900 -11.41 -10.48 -15.55
CA GLY A 900 -11.15 -10.64 -16.99
C GLY A 900 -10.09 -9.68 -17.56
N LEU A 901 -9.53 -8.82 -16.72
CA LEU A 901 -8.45 -7.91 -17.11
C LEU A 901 -7.14 -8.68 -17.34
N PRO A 902 -6.16 -8.07 -18.04
CA PRO A 902 -4.91 -8.75 -18.38
C PRO A 902 -4.15 -9.29 -17.17
N ASP A 903 -3.54 -10.45 -17.34
CA ASP A 903 -2.73 -11.19 -16.36
C ASP A 903 -1.60 -10.34 -15.74
N ILE A 904 -1.08 -9.35 -16.46
CA ILE A 904 -0.11 -8.35 -15.93
C ILE A 904 -0.58 -7.62 -14.67
N TRP A 905 -1.89 -7.61 -14.36
CA TRP A 905 -2.39 -6.98 -13.14
C TRP A 905 -2.19 -7.84 -11.90
N VAL A 906 -2.02 -9.16 -12.02
CA VAL A 906 -1.64 -10.03 -10.89
C VAL A 906 -0.32 -9.58 -10.27
N PRO A 907 0.81 -9.49 -11.00
CA PRO A 907 2.08 -9.04 -10.44
C PRO A 907 2.06 -7.59 -9.96
N ILE A 908 1.47 -6.68 -10.75
CA ILE A 908 1.42 -5.25 -10.44
C ILE A 908 0.57 -5.02 -9.19
N GLY A 909 -0.66 -5.56 -9.17
CA GLY A 909 -1.55 -5.44 -8.02
C GLY A 909 -0.91 -5.99 -6.78
N THR A 910 -0.36 -7.21 -6.85
CA THR A 910 0.30 -7.85 -5.71
C THR A 910 1.43 -6.99 -5.14
N THR A 911 2.25 -6.39 -5.99
CA THR A 911 3.40 -5.59 -5.56
C THR A 911 2.96 -4.33 -4.84
N PHE A 912 2.12 -3.52 -5.50
CA PHE A 912 1.78 -2.19 -5.00
C PHE A 912 0.80 -2.26 -3.81
N SER A 913 -0.20 -3.14 -3.84
CA SER A 913 -1.14 -3.29 -2.72
C SER A 913 -0.48 -3.91 -1.48
N THR A 914 0.57 -4.70 -1.64
CA THR A 914 1.34 -5.18 -0.48
C THR A 914 2.14 -4.05 0.17
N LEU A 915 2.70 -3.14 -0.64
CA LEU A 915 3.46 -2.00 -0.14
C LEU A 915 2.58 -0.95 0.55
N GLU A 916 1.27 -0.92 0.27
CA GLU A 916 0.30 -0.07 1.01
C GLU A 916 0.27 -0.37 2.50
N PHE A 917 0.61 -1.60 2.92
CA PHE A 917 0.66 -1.94 4.35
C PHE A 917 1.73 -1.14 5.11
N VAL A 918 2.79 -0.71 4.42
CA VAL A 918 3.94 -0.03 5.04
C VAL A 918 3.53 1.34 5.63
N PRO A 919 2.90 2.27 4.88
CA PRO A 919 2.33 3.49 5.44
C PRO A 919 1.39 3.27 6.64
N LEU A 920 0.55 2.25 6.62
CA LEU A 920 -0.43 1.97 7.68
C LEU A 920 0.22 1.67 9.03
N ILE A 921 1.40 1.05 9.04
CA ILE A 921 2.18 0.82 10.26
C ILE A 921 2.65 2.16 10.84
N PHE A 922 3.12 3.09 10.01
CA PHE A 922 3.62 4.39 10.46
C PHE A 922 2.51 5.28 11.01
N ILE A 923 1.35 5.28 10.36
CA ILE A 923 0.16 5.99 10.86
C ILE A 923 -0.20 5.48 12.26
N LEU A 924 -0.20 4.16 12.47
CA LEU A 924 -0.45 3.59 13.79
C LEU A 924 0.61 4.02 14.83
N TYR A 925 1.89 3.93 14.48
CA TYR A 925 3.00 4.34 15.36
C TYR A 925 2.86 5.81 15.79
N ARG A 926 2.59 6.70 14.82
CA ARG A 926 2.41 8.14 15.04
C ARG A 926 1.21 8.44 15.95
N SER A 927 0.08 7.78 15.72
CA SER A 927 -1.12 7.98 16.55
C SER A 927 -0.93 7.54 18.00
N PHE A 928 -0.05 6.58 18.30
CA PHE A 928 0.35 6.29 19.68
C PHE A 928 1.23 7.39 20.29
N GLY A 929 2.05 8.07 19.49
CA GLY A 929 2.74 9.30 19.90
C GLY A 929 1.77 10.42 20.28
N GLU A 930 0.80 10.69 19.41
CA GLU A 930 -0.25 11.69 19.62
C GLU A 930 -1.10 11.37 20.86
N TYR A 931 -1.47 10.11 21.07
CA TYR A 931 -2.17 9.66 22.27
C TYR A 931 -1.36 9.93 23.55
N ARG A 932 -0.03 9.70 23.52
CA ARG A 932 0.86 9.98 24.66
C ARG A 932 0.92 11.47 24.96
N SER A 933 1.01 12.32 23.94
CA SER A 933 0.96 13.79 24.09
C SER A 933 -0.39 14.25 24.68
N MET A 934 -1.52 13.77 24.12
CA MET A 934 -2.86 14.05 24.67
C MET A 934 -2.98 13.65 26.14
N LYS A 935 -2.48 12.46 26.51
CA LYS A 935 -2.50 12.00 27.91
C LYS A 935 -1.64 12.88 28.83
N ALA A 936 -0.55 13.44 28.31
CA ALA A 936 0.32 14.34 29.06
C ALA A 936 -0.36 15.70 29.38
N GLN A 937 -1.28 16.17 28.51
CA GLN A 937 -2.03 17.41 28.72
C GLN A 937 -3.17 17.31 29.76
N GLY A 938 -3.57 16.09 30.15
CA GLY A 938 -4.58 15.88 31.19
C GLY A 938 -6.04 16.09 30.74
N GLU A 939 -6.98 16.08 31.69
CA GLU A 939 -8.42 16.17 31.40
C GLU A 939 -8.90 17.57 30.99
N GLU A 940 -8.05 18.59 31.12
CA GLU A 940 -8.36 19.98 30.76
C GLU A 940 -8.24 20.23 29.24
N PHE A 941 -7.68 19.28 28.47
CA PHE A 941 -7.53 19.44 27.02
C PHE A 941 -8.88 19.42 26.27
N PRO A 942 -9.26 20.53 25.62
CA PRO A 942 -10.61 20.70 25.06
C PRO A 942 -10.91 19.77 23.87
N TYR A 943 -9.90 19.24 23.20
CA TYR A 943 -10.04 18.39 22.00
C TYR A 943 -9.77 16.90 22.25
N THR A 944 -9.82 16.46 23.51
CA THR A 944 -9.62 15.04 23.89
C THR A 944 -10.53 14.09 23.11
N LEU A 945 -11.80 14.44 22.93
CA LEU A 945 -12.76 13.58 22.23
C LEU A 945 -12.51 13.46 20.73
N PRO A 946 -12.33 14.57 19.96
CA PRO A 946 -11.89 14.50 18.58
C PRO A 946 -10.63 13.65 18.37
N LEU A 947 -9.59 13.84 19.20
CA LEU A 947 -8.37 13.03 19.12
C LEU A 947 -8.62 11.55 19.45
N LEU A 948 -9.50 11.24 20.39
CA LEU A 948 -9.87 9.85 20.70
C LEU A 948 -10.48 9.14 19.48
N PHE A 949 -11.32 9.83 18.69
CA PHE A 949 -11.85 9.29 17.43
C PHE A 949 -10.75 9.08 16.39
N ILE A 950 -9.79 10.01 16.27
CA ILE A 950 -8.63 9.88 15.36
C ILE A 950 -7.77 8.68 15.75
N VAL A 951 -7.43 8.53 17.03
CA VAL A 951 -6.66 7.37 17.52
C VAL A 951 -7.41 6.06 17.29
N GLY A 952 -8.73 6.04 17.56
CA GLY A 952 -9.57 4.89 17.24
C GLY A 952 -9.57 4.55 15.75
N SER A 953 -9.63 5.57 14.90
CA SER A 953 -9.50 5.42 13.45
C SER A 953 -8.18 4.78 13.05
N SER A 954 -7.04 5.25 13.56
CA SER A 954 -5.72 4.71 13.23
C SER A 954 -5.56 3.24 13.64
N VAL A 955 -6.12 2.86 14.80
CA VAL A 955 -6.14 1.44 15.23
C VAL A 955 -6.92 0.59 14.23
N TRP A 956 -8.10 1.05 13.80
CA TRP A 956 -8.89 0.33 12.81
C TRP A 956 -8.34 0.43 11.39
N ASN A 957 -7.58 1.47 11.06
CA ASN A 957 -6.88 1.55 9.79
C ASN A 957 -5.82 0.44 9.72
N PHE A 958 -5.07 0.24 10.79
CA PHE A 958 -4.14 -0.88 10.89
C PHE A 958 -4.84 -2.25 10.93
N VAL A 959 -5.89 -2.43 11.75
CA VAL A 959 -6.55 -3.74 11.90
C VAL A 959 -7.41 -4.09 10.68
N GLY A 960 -8.29 -3.18 10.27
CA GLY A 960 -9.22 -3.34 9.17
C GLY A 960 -8.53 -3.19 7.81
N GLY A 961 -7.91 -2.04 7.56
CA GLY A 961 -7.19 -1.76 6.31
C GLY A 961 -5.93 -2.61 6.17
N GLY A 962 -5.08 -2.63 7.20
CA GLY A 962 -3.81 -3.34 7.17
C GLY A 962 -3.94 -4.85 7.32
N VAL A 963 -4.31 -5.35 8.50
CA VAL A 963 -4.25 -6.79 8.82
C VAL A 963 -5.28 -7.59 8.04
N LEU A 964 -6.55 -7.18 8.08
CA LEU A 964 -7.60 -7.87 7.33
C LEU A 964 -7.46 -7.62 5.82
N GLY A 965 -7.09 -6.41 5.40
CA GLY A 965 -6.84 -6.10 3.99
C GLY A 965 -5.68 -6.91 3.42
N PHE A 966 -4.53 -6.98 4.11
CA PHE A 966 -3.41 -7.81 3.68
C PHE A 966 -3.79 -9.30 3.60
N PHE A 967 -4.56 -9.80 4.58
CA PHE A 967 -5.01 -11.19 4.57
C PHE A 967 -5.82 -11.53 3.32
N VAL A 968 -6.77 -10.67 2.94
CA VAL A 968 -7.54 -10.85 1.70
C VAL A 968 -6.77 -10.42 0.46
N ASN A 969 -5.62 -9.76 0.59
CA ASN A 969 -4.78 -9.33 -0.54
C ASN A 969 -3.77 -10.40 -0.99
N LEU A 970 -3.50 -11.46 -0.23
CA LEU A 970 -2.66 -12.54 -0.75
C LEU A 970 -3.35 -13.20 -1.95
N PRO A 971 -2.77 -13.20 -3.18
CA PRO A 971 -3.48 -13.69 -4.37
C PRO A 971 -4.05 -15.10 -4.22
N VAL A 972 -3.34 -16.00 -3.53
CA VAL A 972 -3.80 -17.37 -3.28
C VAL A 972 -4.97 -17.42 -2.31
N ILE A 973 -5.03 -16.56 -1.29
CA ILE A 973 -6.17 -16.48 -0.38
C ILE A 973 -7.33 -15.81 -1.11
N ASN A 974 -7.06 -14.69 -1.77
CA ASN A 974 -8.04 -13.93 -2.51
C ASN A 974 -8.70 -14.78 -3.61
N TYR A 975 -7.97 -15.65 -4.29
CA TYR A 975 -8.55 -16.56 -5.29
C TYR A 975 -9.74 -17.39 -4.75
N TYR A 976 -9.68 -17.82 -3.49
CA TYR A 976 -10.78 -18.55 -2.84
C TYR A 976 -11.74 -17.63 -2.07
N GLU A 977 -11.25 -16.51 -1.56
CA GLU A 977 -12.01 -15.61 -0.69
C GLU A 977 -12.76 -14.52 -1.47
N HIS A 978 -12.32 -14.17 -2.68
CA HIS A 978 -12.84 -13.05 -3.45
C HIS A 978 -14.36 -13.09 -3.54
N GLY A 979 -15.01 -12.06 -3.01
CA GLY A 979 -16.46 -12.00 -2.96
C GLY A 979 -17.11 -12.79 -1.82
N THR A 980 -16.42 -13.03 -0.68
CA THR A 980 -16.97 -13.75 0.49
C THR A 980 -17.09 -12.86 1.74
N TYR A 981 -17.49 -13.45 2.87
CA TYR A 981 -17.68 -12.73 4.14
C TYR A 981 -16.39 -12.19 4.78
N LEU A 982 -15.20 -12.63 4.36
CA LEU A 982 -13.95 -12.00 4.80
C LEU A 982 -13.78 -10.60 4.17
N THR A 983 -14.21 -10.43 2.92
CA THR A 983 -14.34 -9.12 2.26
C THR A 983 -15.31 -8.24 3.04
N VAL A 984 -16.44 -8.78 3.51
CA VAL A 984 -17.40 -8.04 4.37
C VAL A 984 -16.74 -7.57 5.66
N ALA A 985 -15.97 -8.46 6.32
CA ALA A 985 -15.28 -8.15 7.57
C ALA A 985 -14.24 -7.04 7.38
N HIS A 986 -13.40 -7.15 6.35
CA HIS A 986 -12.44 -6.12 5.95
C HIS A 986 -13.17 -4.80 5.62
N ALA A 987 -14.20 -4.84 4.77
CA ALA A 987 -14.92 -3.65 4.33
C ALA A 987 -15.55 -2.87 5.51
N HIS A 988 -16.16 -3.53 6.48
CA HIS A 988 -16.72 -2.85 7.66
C HIS A 988 -15.60 -2.31 8.57
N ALA A 989 -14.58 -3.12 8.86
CA ALA A 989 -13.47 -2.73 9.73
C ALA A 989 -12.65 -1.56 9.14
N ALA A 990 -12.43 -1.54 7.83
CA ALA A 990 -11.69 -0.49 7.13
C ALA A 990 -12.57 0.73 6.89
N THR A 991 -13.73 0.58 6.23
CA THR A 991 -14.56 1.73 5.82
C THR A 991 -15.11 2.49 7.02
N PHE A 992 -15.76 1.80 7.96
CA PHE A 992 -16.29 2.45 9.15
C PHE A 992 -15.18 2.74 10.16
N GLY A 993 -14.32 1.75 10.41
CA GLY A 993 -13.30 1.85 11.45
C GLY A 993 -12.24 2.91 11.13
N ALA A 994 -11.68 2.93 9.92
CA ALA A 994 -10.73 3.98 9.52
C ALA A 994 -11.47 5.28 9.19
N PHE A 995 -12.19 5.34 8.07
CA PHE A 995 -12.73 6.61 7.56
C PHE A 995 -13.94 7.10 8.35
N GLY A 996 -14.82 6.19 8.78
CA GLY A 996 -16.02 6.55 9.53
C GLY A 996 -15.69 7.18 10.89
N LEU A 997 -14.88 6.52 11.73
CA LEU A 997 -14.47 7.09 13.02
C LEU A 997 -13.75 8.41 12.86
N LEU A 998 -12.92 8.54 11.82
CA LEU A 998 -12.19 9.75 11.57
C LEU A 998 -13.09 10.92 11.17
N ALA A 999 -14.05 10.66 10.29
CA ALA A 999 -15.07 11.64 9.90
C ALA A 999 -15.90 12.07 11.12
N LEU A 1000 -16.27 11.14 12.01
CA LEU A 1000 -16.94 11.46 13.28
C LEU A 1000 -16.04 12.30 14.21
N GLY A 1001 -14.74 12.04 14.23
CA GLY A 1001 -13.74 12.85 14.94
C GLY A 1001 -13.71 14.29 14.44
N LEU A 1002 -13.65 14.48 13.12
CA LEU A 1002 -13.72 15.79 12.47
C LEU A 1002 -15.04 16.52 12.76
N GLY A 1003 -16.18 15.81 12.68
CA GLY A 1003 -17.48 16.37 13.05
C GLY A 1003 -17.54 16.79 14.52
N THR A 1004 -16.93 16.01 15.40
CA THR A 1004 -16.81 16.34 16.84
C THR A 1004 -15.91 17.56 17.05
N TYR A 1005 -14.82 17.69 16.28
CA TYR A 1005 -13.94 18.87 16.31
C TYR A 1005 -14.67 20.14 15.89
N ILE A 1006 -15.38 20.12 14.75
CA ILE A 1006 -16.18 21.24 14.26
C ILE A 1006 -17.19 21.69 15.34
N LEU A 1007 -17.90 20.74 15.95
CA LEU A 1007 -18.86 21.04 17.01
C LEU A 1007 -18.18 21.54 18.28
N ARG A 1008 -16.98 21.07 18.62
CA ARG A 1008 -16.24 21.54 19.80
C ARG A 1008 -15.85 23.01 19.68
N VAL A 1009 -15.49 23.46 18.48
CA VAL A 1009 -15.14 24.86 18.19
C VAL A 1009 -16.39 25.76 18.15
N VAL A 1010 -17.49 25.28 17.56
CA VAL A 1010 -18.71 26.09 17.41
C VAL A 1010 -19.55 26.13 18.68
N THR A 1011 -19.43 25.12 19.56
CA THR A 1011 -20.24 25.04 20.77
C THR A 1011 -19.58 25.77 21.93
N PRO A 1012 -20.32 26.60 22.66
CA PRO A 1012 -19.77 27.36 23.78
C PRO A 1012 -19.32 26.42 24.90
N GLU A 1013 -18.24 26.75 25.59
CA GLU A 1013 -17.64 25.88 26.60
C GLU A 1013 -18.63 25.48 27.70
N ALA A 1014 -19.44 26.43 28.17
CA ALA A 1014 -20.48 26.19 29.18
C ALA A 1014 -21.61 25.22 28.74
N ALA A 1015 -21.75 24.98 27.44
CA ALA A 1015 -22.77 24.10 26.87
C ALA A 1015 -22.20 22.79 26.32
N TRP A 1016 -20.89 22.56 26.40
CA TRP A 1016 -20.25 21.34 25.93
C TRP A 1016 -20.58 20.14 26.83
N GLU A 1017 -21.24 19.13 26.28
CA GLU A 1017 -21.64 17.90 26.97
C GLU A 1017 -20.95 16.67 26.33
N PRO A 1018 -19.79 16.23 26.86
CA PRO A 1018 -18.97 15.20 26.22
C PRO A 1018 -19.60 13.80 26.21
N THR A 1019 -20.63 13.56 27.03
CA THR A 1019 -21.24 12.25 27.25
C THR A 1019 -21.77 11.62 25.97
N TRP A 1020 -22.40 12.41 25.08
CA TRP A 1020 -22.98 11.91 23.84
C TRP A 1020 -21.92 11.37 22.88
N PHE A 1021 -20.84 12.13 22.66
CA PHE A 1021 -19.75 11.73 21.77
C PHE A 1021 -18.90 10.61 22.37
N ARG A 1022 -18.71 10.60 23.69
CA ARG A 1022 -18.04 9.47 24.39
C ARG A 1022 -18.87 8.18 24.27
N GLY A 1023 -20.19 8.28 24.42
CA GLY A 1023 -21.11 7.16 24.21
C GLY A 1023 -21.06 6.68 22.76
N ALA A 1024 -21.14 7.59 21.79
CA ALA A 1024 -21.01 7.27 20.38
C ALA A 1024 -19.71 6.52 20.07
N PHE A 1025 -18.56 7.03 20.52
CA PHE A 1025 -17.26 6.41 20.31
C PHE A 1025 -17.22 4.96 20.80
N TRP A 1026 -17.59 4.70 22.06
CA TRP A 1026 -17.51 3.36 22.62
C TRP A 1026 -18.55 2.41 22.03
N LEU A 1027 -19.77 2.88 21.81
CA LEU A 1027 -20.84 2.07 21.23
C LEU A 1027 -20.50 1.63 19.80
N THR A 1028 -19.99 2.53 18.97
CA THR A 1028 -19.61 2.16 17.60
C THR A 1028 -18.37 1.26 17.56
N ASN A 1029 -17.35 1.50 18.39
CA ASN A 1029 -16.16 0.65 18.45
C ASN A 1029 -16.46 -0.75 18.98
N VAL A 1030 -17.22 -0.86 20.07
CA VAL A 1030 -17.66 -2.16 20.61
C VAL A 1030 -18.55 -2.86 19.60
N GLY A 1031 -19.47 -2.14 18.96
CA GLY A 1031 -20.32 -2.71 17.92
C GLY A 1031 -19.52 -3.27 16.75
N LEU A 1032 -18.54 -2.50 16.23
CA LEU A 1032 -17.68 -2.94 15.15
C LEU A 1032 -16.83 -4.16 15.55
N ALA A 1033 -16.22 -4.14 16.72
CA ALA A 1033 -15.42 -5.27 17.22
C ALA A 1033 -16.28 -6.54 17.37
N VAL A 1034 -17.46 -6.42 17.97
CA VAL A 1034 -18.36 -7.56 18.20
C VAL A 1034 -18.91 -8.10 16.89
N MET A 1035 -19.37 -7.26 15.94
CA MET A 1035 -19.88 -7.77 14.66
C MET A 1035 -18.79 -8.51 13.88
N THR A 1036 -17.57 -7.98 13.89
CA THR A 1036 -16.43 -8.56 13.16
C THR A 1036 -16.01 -9.90 13.77
N VAL A 1037 -15.83 -9.96 15.09
CA VAL A 1037 -15.30 -11.16 15.78
C VAL A 1037 -16.37 -12.23 16.01
N ALA A 1038 -17.61 -11.85 16.32
CA ALA A 1038 -18.67 -12.80 16.66
C ALA A 1038 -19.39 -13.36 15.42
N SER A 1039 -19.29 -12.69 14.27
CA SER A 1039 -20.05 -13.07 13.06
C SER A 1039 -19.20 -13.04 11.79
N LEU A 1040 -18.73 -11.88 11.34
CA LEU A 1040 -18.20 -11.71 9.99
C LEU A 1040 -16.94 -12.55 9.72
N LEU A 1041 -15.95 -12.51 10.63
CA LEU A 1041 -14.73 -13.30 10.47
C LEU A 1041 -14.98 -14.81 10.59
N PRO A 1042 -15.64 -15.34 11.63
CA PRO A 1042 -15.95 -16.77 11.69
C PRO A 1042 -16.72 -17.26 10.47
N LEU A 1043 -17.73 -16.49 10.01
CA LEU A 1043 -18.51 -16.83 8.83
C LEU A 1043 -17.64 -16.82 7.57
N GLY A 1044 -16.79 -15.81 7.41
CA GLY A 1044 -15.83 -15.74 6.32
C GLY A 1044 -14.87 -16.93 6.27
N PHE A 1045 -14.35 -17.40 7.40
CA PHE A 1045 -13.50 -18.60 7.44
C PHE A 1045 -14.26 -19.90 7.15
N VAL A 1046 -15.50 -20.02 7.62
CA VAL A 1046 -16.39 -21.15 7.27
C VAL A 1046 -16.68 -21.15 5.77
N GLN A 1047 -16.94 -19.98 5.19
CA GLN A 1047 -17.18 -19.81 3.76
C GLN A 1047 -15.93 -20.13 2.94
N LEU A 1048 -14.76 -19.61 3.32
CA LEU A 1048 -13.47 -19.91 2.68
C LEU A 1048 -13.19 -21.42 2.67
N ARG A 1049 -13.47 -22.11 3.78
CA ARG A 1049 -13.37 -23.57 3.87
C ARG A 1049 -14.33 -24.26 2.90
N ALA A 1050 -15.58 -23.81 2.82
CA ALA A 1050 -16.57 -24.36 1.89
C ALA A 1050 -16.11 -24.16 0.43
N VAL A 1051 -15.55 -23.01 0.08
CA VAL A 1051 -14.98 -22.78 -1.26
C VAL A 1051 -13.90 -23.82 -1.55
N TYR A 1052 -12.96 -24.02 -0.63
CA TYR A 1052 -11.84 -24.94 -0.81
C TYR A 1052 -12.28 -26.41 -0.92
N GLN A 1053 -13.29 -26.83 -0.14
CA GLN A 1053 -13.76 -28.21 -0.06
C GLN A 1053 -14.78 -28.57 -1.13
N ASP A 1054 -15.76 -27.70 -1.35
CA ASP A 1054 -16.97 -27.99 -2.12
C ASP A 1054 -17.07 -27.16 -3.42
N GLY A 1055 -16.22 -26.15 -3.58
CA GLY A 1055 -16.22 -25.24 -4.75
C GLY A 1055 -16.84 -23.88 -4.44
N TYR A 1056 -16.51 -22.88 -5.26
CA TYR A 1056 -16.94 -21.50 -4.99
C TYR A 1056 -18.46 -21.32 -5.10
N ALA A 1057 -19.12 -21.93 -6.10
CA ALA A 1057 -20.58 -21.84 -6.25
C ALA A 1057 -21.34 -22.40 -5.03
N ALA A 1058 -20.84 -23.49 -4.42
CA ALA A 1058 -21.42 -24.09 -3.23
C ALA A 1058 -21.36 -23.15 -2.01
N ALA A 1059 -20.22 -22.48 -1.79
CA ALA A 1059 -20.07 -21.52 -0.69
C ALA A 1059 -20.93 -20.25 -0.86
N ARG A 1060 -21.45 -20.01 -2.07
CA ARG A 1060 -22.31 -18.88 -2.45
C ARG A 1060 -23.78 -19.26 -2.56
N SER A 1061 -24.11 -20.52 -2.32
CA SER A 1061 -25.46 -21.04 -2.51
C SER A 1061 -26.38 -20.71 -1.31
N LEU A 1062 -27.69 -20.85 -1.51
CA LEU A 1062 -28.66 -20.67 -0.43
C LEU A 1062 -28.41 -21.72 0.68
N GLU A 1063 -28.12 -22.95 0.26
CA GLU A 1063 -27.89 -24.10 1.13
C GLU A 1063 -26.72 -23.87 2.10
N PHE A 1064 -25.68 -23.13 1.70
CA PHE A 1064 -24.62 -22.70 2.62
C PHE A 1064 -25.15 -21.78 3.71
N TYR A 1065 -25.92 -20.76 3.34
CA TYR A 1065 -26.47 -19.80 4.30
C TYR A 1065 -27.52 -20.41 5.22
N GLU A 1066 -28.22 -21.46 4.81
CA GLU A 1066 -29.24 -22.14 5.61
C GLU A 1066 -28.66 -23.13 6.64
N GLN A 1067 -27.35 -23.40 6.63
CA GLN A 1067 -26.74 -24.29 7.62
C GLN A 1067 -26.90 -23.73 9.04
N ASP A 1068 -27.30 -24.57 10.00
CA ASP A 1068 -27.61 -24.16 11.39
C ASP A 1068 -26.50 -23.33 12.06
N HIS A 1069 -25.24 -23.72 11.82
CA HIS A 1069 -24.10 -23.01 12.39
C HIS A 1069 -23.82 -21.68 11.69
N VAL A 1070 -24.08 -21.57 10.38
CA VAL A 1070 -24.00 -20.30 9.63
C VAL A 1070 -25.12 -19.36 10.09
N GLN A 1071 -26.35 -19.86 10.23
CA GLN A 1071 -27.48 -19.10 10.79
C GLN A 1071 -27.20 -18.60 12.21
N THR A 1072 -26.54 -19.40 13.04
CA THR A 1072 -26.12 -18.98 14.40
C THR A 1072 -25.15 -17.80 14.34
N LEU A 1073 -24.17 -17.82 13.43
CA LEU A 1073 -23.21 -16.72 13.23
C LEU A 1073 -23.90 -15.46 12.68
N LEU A 1074 -24.87 -15.62 11.77
CA LEU A 1074 -25.67 -14.51 11.25
C LEU A 1074 -26.50 -13.85 12.36
N TRP A 1075 -27.13 -14.64 13.23
CA TRP A 1075 -27.83 -14.13 14.42
C TRP A 1075 -26.91 -13.43 15.42
N ALA A 1076 -25.70 -13.97 15.65
CA ALA A 1076 -24.72 -13.39 16.57
C ALA A 1076 -24.33 -11.96 16.19
N ARG A 1077 -24.47 -11.59 14.90
CA ARG A 1077 -24.21 -10.24 14.38
C ARG A 1077 -25.05 -9.17 15.08
N THR A 1078 -26.28 -9.49 15.50
CA THR A 1078 -27.19 -8.56 16.20
C THR A 1078 -26.58 -7.95 17.47
N LEU A 1079 -25.65 -8.67 18.12
CA LEU A 1079 -24.92 -8.21 19.29
C LEU A 1079 -23.98 -7.04 18.99
N GLY A 1080 -23.45 -6.97 17.76
CA GLY A 1080 -22.63 -5.86 17.29
C GLY A 1080 -23.43 -4.76 16.58
N ASP A 1081 -24.47 -5.13 15.83
CA ASP A 1081 -25.31 -4.16 15.11
C ASP A 1081 -26.07 -3.24 16.06
N THR A 1082 -26.58 -3.76 17.19
CA THR A 1082 -27.33 -2.97 18.17
C THR A 1082 -26.52 -1.81 18.76
N PRO A 1083 -25.32 -2.02 19.35
CA PRO A 1083 -24.49 -0.92 19.83
C PRO A 1083 -24.03 0.01 18.69
N MET A 1084 -23.80 -0.48 17.47
CA MET A 1084 -23.50 0.38 16.32
C MET A 1084 -24.63 1.41 16.06
N ILE A 1085 -25.88 0.95 16.00
CA ILE A 1085 -27.06 1.82 15.81
C ILE A 1085 -27.19 2.83 16.95
N LEU A 1086 -27.06 2.38 18.20
CA LEU A 1086 -27.13 3.27 19.36
C LEU A 1086 -26.01 4.31 19.34
N GLY A 1087 -24.81 3.94 18.88
CA GLY A 1087 -23.69 4.86 18.70
C GLY A 1087 -23.98 5.94 17.64
N ALA A 1088 -24.54 5.54 16.49
CA ALA A 1088 -24.98 6.47 15.44
C ALA A 1088 -26.04 7.46 15.94
N ILE A 1089 -27.02 6.97 16.70
CA ILE A 1089 -28.07 7.81 17.31
C ILE A 1089 -27.46 8.75 18.34
N ALA A 1090 -26.57 8.26 19.21
CA ALA A 1090 -25.92 9.07 20.24
C ALA A 1090 -25.11 10.23 19.62
N PHE A 1091 -24.37 9.96 18.55
CA PHE A 1091 -23.63 10.99 17.82
C PHE A 1091 -24.58 12.05 17.24
N THR A 1092 -25.64 11.61 16.56
CA THR A 1092 -26.61 12.51 15.91
C THR A 1092 -27.35 13.39 16.90
N VAL A 1093 -27.82 12.81 18.02
CA VAL A 1093 -28.47 13.55 19.10
C VAL A 1093 -27.49 14.54 19.75
N GLY A 1094 -26.24 14.10 19.98
CA GLY A 1094 -25.15 14.96 20.44
C GLY A 1094 -24.96 16.16 19.51
N ALA A 1095 -24.81 15.91 18.21
CA ALA A 1095 -24.60 16.94 17.20
C ALA A 1095 -25.73 17.98 17.16
N ILE A 1096 -26.99 17.53 17.17
CA ILE A 1096 -28.15 18.43 17.17
C ILE A 1096 -28.18 19.29 18.44
N ARG A 1097 -27.97 18.68 19.62
CA ARG A 1097 -28.02 19.41 20.90
C ARG A 1097 -26.97 20.52 20.97
N HIS A 1098 -25.74 20.21 20.58
CA HIS A 1098 -24.60 21.13 20.62
C HIS A 1098 -24.79 22.28 19.62
N LEU A 1099 -25.24 21.99 18.39
CA LEU A 1099 -25.50 23.02 17.39
C LEU A 1099 -26.68 23.93 17.78
N LEU A 1100 -27.73 23.38 18.40
CA LEU A 1100 -28.85 24.18 18.93
C LEU A 1100 -28.41 25.08 20.09
N ALA A 1101 -27.46 24.63 20.92
CA ALA A 1101 -26.89 25.46 21.99
C ALA A 1101 -26.09 26.63 21.42
N ALA A 1102 -25.22 26.37 20.43
CA ALA A 1102 -24.47 27.40 19.71
C ALA A 1102 -25.40 28.45 19.09
N ARG A 1103 -26.49 28.01 18.44
CA ARG A 1103 -27.50 28.91 17.87
C ARG A 1103 -28.12 29.85 18.89
N ARG A 1104 -28.44 29.35 20.10
CA ARG A 1104 -29.06 30.17 21.15
C ARG A 1104 -28.14 31.28 21.63
N GLN A 1105 -26.84 31.02 21.73
CA GLN A 1105 -25.89 32.06 22.13
C GLN A 1105 -25.71 33.11 21.03
N GLN A 1106 -25.57 32.71 19.76
CA GLN A 1106 -25.48 33.67 18.64
C GLN A 1106 -26.69 34.62 18.59
N VAL A 1107 -27.91 34.10 18.80
CA VAL A 1107 -29.14 34.90 18.86
C VAL A 1107 -29.20 35.79 20.11
N ALA A 1108 -28.51 35.42 21.19
CA ALA A 1108 -28.44 36.22 22.40
C ALA A 1108 -27.34 37.31 22.33
N SER A 1109 -26.32 37.12 21.51
CA SER A 1109 -25.18 38.04 21.33
C SER A 1109 -25.33 39.03 20.16
N GLY A 1110 -26.19 38.73 19.19
CA GLY A 1110 -26.53 39.61 18.05
C GLY A 1110 -27.86 40.30 18.24
#